data_AF-A0A970XFF7-F1
#
_entry.id   AF-A0A970XFF7-F1
#
_cell.length_a   1.000
_cell.length_b   1.000
_cell.length_c   1.000
_cell.angle_alpha   90.00
_cell.angle_beta   90.00
_cell.angle_gamma   90.00
#
_symmetry.space_group_name_H-M   'P 1'
#
loop_
_entity.id
_entity.type
_entity.pdbx_description
1 polymer ?
#
loop_
_entity_poly.entity_id
_entity_poly.type
_entity_poly.pdbx_seq_one_letter_code
_entity_poly.pdbx_strand_id
1 'polypeptide(L)'
;SITPDPNDGYYYLKYVFSIGNITDPTPISTTYDCRLYIDLNADGRYSPNEKLDDISVHRVSDGALVLPEVHPATEKEYYLLSADTEYQVTRQMPQNYVGIIPWKLEVIKNGAGQIHASEQGFTRIAAGVNKQVVKVLQIMQQGTRDTDLNLSKQLSSNPKGIYGQLISNLADFNVTIDVIENNGADSLESKGSVEAVFSFLKTYDMLIIGFNDCYDGIGQYSAPAIVKYINLGKSVLFTHDTTSLSQVPSPSYPMAVNSSYPYKKALNNTDVVWNSVTKEYWSVDKTVRKPGDYNSSVSLPGGYTLVGTYNGSTYSIGGVTWYPGTALPFPQKELYRYTVGSNKIPSAIMDWGYYFNTVIRDAVGLDRYGVTSAMDIGGGQELGDIVNVSAPLSDGSITAILNYNRSVAYAPNSGRGLTVNEYQGYTNYALIRFAQGSMLKNTNNTYSNRETTNVSQVNKGQITTYPYNVNTASFGGSTGSGGSYMQIGKTHEQYFQINMNTDDIVVWYCMSNGGTDGNSYYDDVPNDCVNAYYIYNKGNVTYSGVGHSSDAGLYGPGATQEYVNEAKLFVNTMIAAYQSAIQTPGVAIKKDARGTSDASDKYVLADETSVLSSALAPTDESRAVYFRISDPNVGVEKTITIQYYISDNTAGAVDPTVDAHRKVSPLDSLTTYYANGTEAGAIKGGHVYKLYLADKVGSVEVLDQLKSSDIYSIRLYVKVTTMIGSTQLAPAVDSIEIKKQQLFELT
;
A
#
# COMPACT_ATOMS: atom_id res chain seq x y z
N SER A 1 26.08 -4.32 -13.00
CA SER A 1 25.83 -3.74 -14.34
C SER A 1 24.32 -3.62 -14.54
N ILE A 2 23.84 -2.60 -15.24
CA ILE A 2 22.40 -2.34 -15.45
C ILE A 2 21.93 -2.65 -16.88
N THR A 3 22.80 -3.23 -17.71
CA THR A 3 22.37 -3.82 -18.97
C THR A 3 21.66 -5.15 -18.68
N PRO A 4 20.61 -5.50 -19.45
CA PRO A 4 20.10 -6.87 -19.46
C PRO A 4 21.28 -7.83 -19.62
N ASP A 5 21.27 -8.92 -18.88
CA ASP A 5 22.28 -9.95 -19.08
C ASP A 5 22.14 -10.47 -20.52
N PRO A 6 23.21 -10.45 -21.33
CA PRO A 6 23.12 -10.83 -22.73
C PRO A 6 22.72 -12.30 -22.92
N ASN A 7 22.81 -13.13 -21.89
CA ASN A 7 22.49 -14.55 -21.98
C ASN A 7 21.00 -14.84 -21.77
N ASP A 8 20.31 -14.05 -20.94
CA ASP A 8 18.93 -14.34 -20.53
C ASP A 8 17.95 -13.16 -20.63
N GLY A 9 18.45 -11.97 -20.96
CA GLY A 9 17.64 -10.78 -21.15
C GLY A 9 17.07 -10.17 -19.87
N TYR A 10 17.41 -10.69 -18.69
CA TYR A 10 16.95 -10.15 -17.41
C TYR A 10 17.89 -9.08 -16.87
N TYR A 11 17.32 -8.13 -16.14
CA TYR A 11 18.08 -7.17 -15.35
C TYR A 11 18.48 -7.79 -14.02
N TYR A 12 19.67 -7.43 -13.56
CA TYR A 12 20.19 -7.86 -12.28
C TYR A 12 20.79 -6.70 -11.53
N LEU A 13 20.50 -6.63 -10.24
CA LEU A 13 21.43 -6.01 -9.32
C LEU A 13 22.62 -6.96 -9.19
N LYS A 14 23.80 -6.49 -9.58
CA LYS A 14 25.06 -7.24 -9.50
C LYS A 14 26.07 -6.39 -8.75
N TYR A 15 26.49 -6.87 -7.59
CA TYR A 15 27.51 -6.23 -6.76
C TYR A 15 28.66 -7.20 -6.58
N VAL A 16 29.86 -6.74 -6.91
CA VAL A 16 31.10 -7.47 -6.64
C VAL A 16 31.77 -6.79 -5.46
N PHE A 17 32.15 -7.56 -4.46
CA PHE A 17 32.83 -7.05 -3.27
C PHE A 17 33.83 -8.09 -2.76
N SER A 18 34.80 -7.60 -2.01
CA SER A 18 35.70 -8.39 -1.18
C SER A 18 35.62 -7.89 0.26
N ILE A 19 35.91 -8.78 1.19
CA ILE A 19 35.86 -8.48 2.61
C ILE A 19 37.30 -8.29 3.09
N GLY A 20 37.67 -7.06 3.44
CA GLY A 20 38.94 -6.77 4.09
C GLY A 20 38.80 -6.86 5.60
N ASN A 21 39.64 -7.66 6.26
CA ASN A 21 39.76 -7.66 7.72
C ASN A 21 41.21 -7.78 8.17
N ILE A 22 41.95 -6.68 8.03
CA ILE A 22 43.38 -6.57 8.34
C ILE A 22 43.71 -6.71 9.83
N THR A 23 42.71 -6.64 10.71
CA THR A 23 42.88 -6.74 12.18
C THR A 23 42.41 -8.08 12.75
N ASP A 24 41.96 -9.03 11.93
CA ASP A 24 41.47 -10.32 12.44
C ASP A 24 42.63 -11.18 12.97
N PRO A 25 42.62 -11.59 14.24
CA PRO A 25 43.62 -12.51 14.77
C PRO A 25 43.46 -13.95 14.23
N THR A 26 42.32 -14.26 13.59
CA THR A 26 41.92 -15.61 13.14
C THR A 26 41.26 -15.58 11.75
N PRO A 27 41.96 -15.11 10.70
CA PRO A 27 41.35 -14.84 9.39
C PRO A 27 40.86 -16.11 8.68
N ILE A 28 41.46 -17.28 8.95
CA ILE A 28 41.12 -18.56 8.29
C ILE A 28 39.77 -19.12 8.78
N SER A 29 39.43 -18.92 10.06
CA SER A 29 38.19 -19.45 10.65
C SER A 29 37.07 -18.42 10.74
N THR A 30 37.38 -17.14 10.54
CA THR A 30 36.37 -16.09 10.56
C THR A 30 35.56 -16.12 9.29
N THR A 31 34.24 -16.17 9.45
CA THR A 31 33.29 -16.12 8.34
C THR A 31 32.38 -14.91 8.45
N TYR A 32 31.76 -14.54 7.33
CA TYR A 32 30.88 -13.38 7.23
C TYR A 32 29.58 -13.74 6.53
N ASP A 33 28.50 -13.11 6.97
CA ASP A 33 27.20 -13.10 6.29
C ASP A 33 27.10 -11.88 5.35
N CYS A 34 26.28 -12.00 4.32
CA CYS A 34 26.03 -10.92 3.36
C CYS A 34 24.52 -10.72 3.18
N ARG A 35 24.09 -9.46 3.25
CA ARG A 35 22.67 -9.07 3.20
C ARG A 35 22.49 -7.94 2.22
N LEU A 36 21.56 -8.12 1.28
CA LEU A 36 21.12 -7.07 0.37
C LEU A 36 19.74 -6.60 0.79
N TYR A 37 19.54 -5.29 0.81
CA TYR A 37 18.28 -4.64 1.13
C TYR A 37 17.86 -3.79 -0.05
N ILE A 38 16.55 -3.73 -0.30
CA ILE A 38 15.95 -2.77 -1.22
C ILE A 38 14.86 -2.04 -0.48
N ASP A 39 14.95 -0.72 -0.55
CA ASP A 39 13.95 0.18 -0.01
C ASP A 39 12.85 0.38 -1.05
N LEU A 40 11.80 -0.44 -0.93
CA LEU A 40 10.68 -0.47 -1.88
C LEU A 40 9.53 0.46 -1.52
N ASN A 41 9.27 0.61 -0.22
CA ASN A 41 8.34 1.63 0.27
C ASN A 41 8.97 3.04 0.13
N ALA A 42 10.18 3.07 -0.44
CA ALA A 42 10.98 4.19 -0.86
C ALA A 42 11.48 5.03 0.30
N ASP A 43 11.35 4.58 1.56
CA ASP A 43 11.41 5.23 2.87
C ASP A 43 12.75 5.72 3.40
N GLY A 44 13.81 5.42 2.66
CA GLY A 44 15.18 5.75 3.02
C GLY A 44 15.71 4.94 4.20
N ARG A 45 14.98 3.94 4.68
CA ARG A 45 15.38 2.95 5.68
C ARG A 45 15.61 1.61 4.99
N TYR A 46 16.30 0.75 5.71
CA TYR A 46 16.60 -0.62 5.26
C TYR A 46 16.41 -1.53 6.47
N SER A 47 15.14 -1.74 6.79
CA SER A 47 14.68 -2.55 7.89
C SER A 47 14.99 -4.04 7.65
N PRO A 48 14.97 -4.88 8.70
CA PRO A 48 15.09 -6.33 8.53
C PRO A 48 14.06 -6.95 7.57
N ASN A 49 12.88 -6.34 7.41
CA ASN A 49 11.82 -6.81 6.53
C ASN A 49 12.09 -6.50 5.04
N GLU A 50 12.97 -5.54 4.76
CA GLU A 50 13.40 -5.17 3.41
C GLU A 50 14.65 -5.91 2.96
N LYS A 51 15.20 -6.75 3.84
CA LYS A 51 16.27 -7.68 3.52
C LYS A 51 15.75 -8.67 2.48
N LEU A 52 16.47 -8.81 1.38
CA LEU A 52 16.14 -9.75 0.34
C LEU A 52 16.57 -11.15 0.77
N ASP A 53 15.60 -12.05 0.90
CA ASP A 53 15.87 -13.46 1.15
C ASP A 53 16.17 -14.24 -0.14
N ASP A 54 15.92 -13.67 -1.31
CA ASP A 54 16.01 -14.31 -2.62
C ASP A 54 17.24 -13.89 -3.45
N ILE A 55 18.36 -13.59 -2.76
CA ILE A 55 19.65 -13.31 -3.39
C ILE A 55 20.42 -14.59 -3.74
N SER A 56 21.28 -14.50 -4.76
CA SER A 56 22.26 -15.53 -5.08
C SER A 56 23.68 -15.01 -4.89
N VAL A 57 24.51 -15.78 -4.20
CA VAL A 57 25.92 -15.44 -3.94
C VAL A 57 26.82 -16.42 -4.69
N HIS A 58 27.76 -15.89 -5.47
CA HIS A 58 28.71 -16.70 -6.22
C HIS A 58 30.15 -16.29 -5.90
N ARG A 59 31.06 -17.27 -5.83
CA ARG A 59 32.51 -16.98 -5.81
C ARG A 59 32.95 -16.53 -7.19
N VAL A 60 33.62 -15.39 -7.29
CA VAL A 60 34.04 -14.82 -8.59
C VAL A 60 35.09 -15.71 -9.27
N SER A 61 35.94 -16.38 -8.50
CA SER A 61 37.06 -17.18 -9.01
C SER A 61 36.66 -18.35 -9.91
N ASP A 62 35.55 -19.02 -9.60
CA ASP A 62 35.09 -20.24 -10.29
C ASP A 62 33.60 -20.23 -10.64
N GLY A 63 32.88 -19.17 -10.29
CA GLY A 63 31.45 -19.04 -10.55
C GLY A 63 30.58 -19.96 -9.69
N ALA A 64 31.13 -20.61 -8.66
CA ALA A 64 30.36 -21.56 -7.84
C ALA A 64 29.30 -20.85 -7.00
N LEU A 65 28.08 -21.38 -7.00
CA LEU A 65 26.99 -20.95 -6.12
C LEU A 65 27.35 -21.28 -4.67
N VAL A 66 27.26 -20.29 -3.79
CA VAL A 66 27.38 -20.44 -2.34
C VAL A 66 25.98 -20.59 -1.78
N LEU A 67 25.70 -21.71 -1.11
CA LEU A 67 24.44 -21.91 -0.41
C LEU A 67 24.55 -21.40 1.03
N PRO A 68 23.51 -20.77 1.60
CA PRO A 68 23.49 -20.40 2.99
C PRO A 68 23.31 -21.63 3.90
N GLU A 69 23.72 -21.51 5.16
CA GLU A 69 23.39 -22.45 6.22
C GLU A 69 22.17 -21.98 7.00
N VAL A 70 21.41 -22.92 7.57
CA VAL A 70 20.28 -22.62 8.46
C VAL A 70 20.77 -22.65 9.91
N HIS A 71 20.62 -21.53 10.62
CA HIS A 71 21.03 -21.47 12.02
C HIS A 71 20.11 -22.33 12.89
N PRO A 72 20.64 -23.29 13.66
CA PRO A 72 19.83 -24.33 14.32
C PRO A 72 18.88 -23.80 15.41
N ALA A 73 19.15 -22.62 15.96
CA ALA A 73 18.31 -22.03 17.02
C ALA A 73 17.34 -20.96 16.52
N THR A 74 17.60 -20.35 15.36
CA THR A 74 16.79 -19.22 14.86
C THR A 74 16.11 -19.53 13.53
N GLU A 75 16.45 -20.65 12.90
CA GLU A 75 15.96 -21.07 11.58
C GLU A 75 16.23 -20.05 10.45
N LYS A 76 17.07 -19.05 10.73
CA LYS A 76 17.47 -18.01 9.77
C LYS A 76 18.65 -18.48 8.96
N GLU A 77 18.59 -18.24 7.66
CA GLU A 77 19.70 -18.47 6.75
C GLU A 77 20.81 -17.42 6.91
N TYR A 78 22.06 -17.85 6.82
CA TYR A 78 23.25 -17.00 6.81
C TYR A 78 24.36 -17.60 5.94
N TYR A 79 25.21 -16.77 5.36
CA TYR A 79 26.34 -17.23 4.56
C TYR A 79 27.62 -17.41 5.38
N LEU A 80 28.50 -18.31 4.92
CA LEU A 80 29.85 -18.52 5.44
C LEU A 80 30.92 -18.00 4.47
N LEU A 81 30.97 -16.68 4.27
CA LEU A 81 31.92 -16.04 3.36
C LEU A 81 33.29 -15.85 4.03
N SER A 82 34.37 -15.85 3.26
CA SER A 82 35.75 -15.69 3.74
C SER A 82 36.29 -14.29 3.42
N ALA A 83 37.21 -13.79 4.24
CA ALA A 83 37.97 -12.59 3.91
C ALA A 83 38.84 -12.81 2.65
N ASP A 84 39.21 -11.73 1.97
CA ASP A 84 40.10 -11.72 0.80
C ASP A 84 39.65 -12.60 -0.38
N THR A 85 38.37 -13.01 -0.39
CA THR A 85 37.72 -13.70 -1.50
C THR A 85 36.73 -12.75 -2.16
N GLU A 86 36.76 -12.65 -3.48
CA GLU A 86 35.76 -11.88 -4.23
C GLU A 86 34.46 -12.68 -4.38
N TYR A 87 33.37 -12.05 -3.98
CA TYR A 87 32.03 -12.57 -4.13
C TYR A 87 31.20 -11.66 -5.03
N GLN A 88 30.31 -12.27 -5.79
CA GLN A 88 29.28 -11.59 -6.54
C GLN A 88 27.92 -11.89 -5.92
N VAL A 89 27.27 -10.86 -5.40
CA VAL A 89 25.85 -10.91 -5.02
C VAL A 89 25.03 -10.49 -6.23
N THR A 90 24.09 -11.35 -6.59
CA THR A 90 23.14 -11.08 -7.67
C THR A 90 21.71 -11.22 -7.18
N ARG A 91 20.87 -10.29 -7.61
CA ARG A 91 19.42 -10.41 -7.51
C ARG A 91 18.80 -10.08 -8.86
N GLN A 92 17.97 -11.00 -9.37
CA GLN A 92 17.19 -10.77 -10.57
C GLN A 92 16.10 -9.74 -10.27
N MET A 93 15.99 -8.71 -11.11
CA MET A 93 14.92 -7.72 -11.04
C MET A 93 13.75 -8.15 -11.94
N PRO A 94 12.51 -7.69 -11.67
CA PRO A 94 11.40 -7.88 -12.60
C PRO A 94 11.82 -7.45 -14.01
N GLN A 95 11.51 -8.28 -15.02
CA GLN A 95 11.93 -8.02 -16.40
C GLN A 95 11.44 -6.67 -16.93
N ASN A 96 10.24 -6.27 -16.48
CA ASN A 96 9.59 -5.02 -16.86
C ASN A 96 9.83 -3.89 -15.85
N TYR A 97 10.70 -4.08 -14.85
CA TYR A 97 11.00 -3.02 -13.92
C TYR A 97 11.77 -1.91 -14.63
N VAL A 98 11.18 -0.73 -14.68
CA VAL A 98 11.83 0.49 -15.10
C VAL A 98 11.74 1.49 -13.97
N GLY A 99 12.83 2.23 -13.72
CA GLY A 99 12.88 3.28 -12.71
C GLY A 99 14.07 3.13 -11.79
N ILE A 100 13.98 3.69 -10.59
CA ILE A 100 15.09 3.72 -9.62
C ILE A 100 14.87 2.71 -8.50
N ILE A 101 15.95 2.07 -8.05
CA ILE A 101 15.97 1.09 -6.97
C ILE A 101 16.99 1.56 -5.94
N PRO A 102 16.58 2.06 -4.77
CA PRO A 102 17.49 2.28 -3.65
C PRO A 102 17.90 0.94 -3.04
N TRP A 103 19.18 0.79 -2.68
CA TRP A 103 19.72 -0.45 -2.15
C TRP A 103 20.75 -0.21 -1.06
N LYS A 104 20.89 -1.18 -0.15
CA LYS A 104 21.99 -1.29 0.82
C LYS A 104 22.57 -2.70 0.78
N LEU A 105 23.88 -2.82 0.62
CA LEU A 105 24.61 -4.07 0.77
C LEU A 105 25.36 -4.04 2.09
N GLU A 106 25.14 -5.03 2.95
CA GLU A 106 25.72 -5.13 4.29
C GLU A 106 26.47 -6.46 4.45
N VAL A 107 27.66 -6.41 5.02
CA VAL A 107 28.47 -7.58 5.39
C VAL A 107 28.68 -7.57 6.89
N ILE A 108 28.45 -8.71 7.54
CA ILE A 108 28.47 -8.85 9.00
C ILE A 108 29.36 -10.02 9.39
N LYS A 109 30.21 -9.86 10.41
CA LYS A 109 31.00 -10.96 10.96
C LYS A 109 30.09 -11.98 11.67
N ASN A 110 30.17 -13.24 11.28
CA ASN A 110 29.42 -14.31 11.94
C ASN A 110 29.85 -14.44 13.41
N GLY A 111 28.88 -14.57 14.31
CA GLY A 111 29.10 -14.60 15.76
C GLY A 111 29.42 -13.24 16.41
N ALA A 112 29.52 -12.15 15.63
CA ALA A 112 29.82 -10.80 16.14
C ALA A 112 29.08 -9.72 15.32
N GLY A 113 27.76 -9.65 15.46
CA GLY A 113 26.89 -8.80 14.65
C GLY A 113 27.19 -7.29 14.69
N GLN A 114 27.87 -6.82 15.74
CA GLN A 114 28.33 -5.44 15.88
C GLN A 114 29.52 -5.10 14.97
N ILE A 115 30.17 -6.10 14.37
CA ILE A 115 31.27 -5.90 13.42
C ILE A 115 30.67 -6.07 12.02
N HIS A 116 30.35 -4.95 11.39
CA HIS A 116 29.75 -4.92 10.06
C HIS A 116 30.24 -3.72 9.25
N ALA A 117 30.04 -3.79 7.94
CA ALA A 117 30.24 -2.71 6.99
C ALA A 117 29.08 -2.70 6.00
N SER A 118 28.71 -1.53 5.47
CA SER A 118 27.65 -1.43 4.48
C SER A 118 27.89 -0.31 3.49
N GLU A 119 27.41 -0.51 2.26
CA GLU A 119 27.34 0.49 1.21
C GLU A 119 25.88 0.67 0.77
N GLN A 120 25.51 1.88 0.38
CA GLN A 120 24.15 2.18 -0.08
C GLN A 120 24.16 3.07 -1.31
N GLY A 121 23.13 2.95 -2.15
CA GLY A 121 23.06 3.73 -3.38
C GLY A 121 21.72 3.59 -4.08
N PHE A 122 21.69 4.10 -5.31
CA PHE A 122 20.53 3.99 -6.19
C PHE A 122 20.96 3.39 -7.52
N THR A 123 20.14 2.50 -8.07
CA THR A 123 20.33 1.90 -9.39
C THR A 123 19.14 2.26 -10.27
N ARG A 124 19.37 2.88 -11.43
CA ARG A 124 18.31 3.13 -12.41
C ARG A 124 18.32 2.06 -13.49
N ILE A 125 17.16 1.44 -13.74
CA ILE A 125 16.90 0.63 -14.93
C ILE A 125 16.17 1.52 -15.93
N ALA A 126 16.82 1.82 -17.05
CA ALA A 126 16.25 2.67 -18.10
C ALA A 126 15.31 1.86 -19.01
N ALA A 127 14.24 2.49 -19.49
CA ALA A 127 13.28 1.81 -20.38
C ALA A 127 13.83 1.56 -21.80
N GLY A 128 14.91 2.27 -22.16
CA GLY A 128 15.39 2.32 -23.54
C GLY A 128 14.34 2.96 -24.47
N VAL A 129 14.05 2.30 -25.60
CA VAL A 129 13.05 2.78 -26.58
C VAL A 129 11.61 2.47 -26.18
N ASN A 130 11.40 1.46 -25.32
CA ASN A 130 10.08 0.96 -24.94
C ASN A 130 9.74 1.41 -23.52
N LYS A 131 9.28 2.66 -23.38
CA LYS A 131 8.84 3.22 -22.10
C LYS A 131 7.74 2.37 -21.46
N GLN A 132 7.82 2.19 -20.14
CA GLN A 132 6.80 1.48 -19.38
C GLN A 132 5.49 2.28 -19.42
N VAL A 133 4.41 1.64 -19.88
CA VAL A 133 3.10 2.28 -19.94
C VAL A 133 2.45 2.23 -18.58
N VAL A 134 1.95 3.38 -18.11
CA VAL A 134 1.24 3.50 -16.83
C VAL A 134 -0.15 4.06 -17.10
N LYS A 135 -1.19 3.30 -16.77
CA LYS A 135 -2.56 3.74 -16.93
C LYS A 135 -3.14 4.27 -15.61
N VAL A 136 -3.38 5.57 -15.56
CA VAL A 136 -3.85 6.28 -14.36
C VAL A 136 -5.31 6.70 -14.55
N LEU A 137 -6.12 6.50 -13.51
CA LEU A 137 -7.42 7.14 -13.39
C LEU A 137 -7.33 8.28 -12.38
N GLN A 138 -7.56 9.51 -12.82
CA GLN A 138 -7.76 10.65 -11.93
C GLN A 138 -9.25 10.79 -11.61
N ILE A 139 -9.59 10.68 -10.33
CA ILE A 139 -10.95 10.85 -9.81
C ILE A 139 -11.06 12.29 -9.29
N MET A 140 -11.86 13.09 -9.96
CA MET A 140 -11.95 14.53 -9.78
C MET A 140 -13.20 14.93 -8.97
N GLN A 141 -13.08 16.02 -8.22
CA GLN A 141 -14.20 16.71 -7.59
C GLN A 141 -15.18 17.26 -8.64
N GLN A 142 -16.45 17.31 -8.30
CA GLN A 142 -17.47 17.93 -9.15
C GLN A 142 -17.11 19.39 -9.50
N GLY A 143 -17.24 19.75 -10.78
CA GLY A 143 -17.01 21.10 -11.29
C GLY A 143 -15.54 21.42 -11.58
N THR A 144 -14.60 20.49 -11.35
CA THR A 144 -13.16 20.76 -11.51
C THR A 144 -12.58 20.25 -12.83
N ARG A 145 -13.39 19.61 -13.68
CA ARG A 145 -12.95 19.01 -14.95
C ARG A 145 -12.22 19.98 -15.89
N ASP A 146 -12.64 21.24 -15.93
CA ASP A 146 -12.07 22.24 -16.83
C ASP A 146 -10.92 23.04 -16.20
N THR A 147 -10.55 22.74 -14.95
CA THR A 147 -9.44 23.41 -14.24
C THR A 147 -8.09 22.85 -14.68
N ASP A 148 -7.01 23.52 -14.30
CA ASP A 148 -5.65 23.07 -14.60
C ASP A 148 -5.14 21.97 -13.67
N LEU A 149 -5.97 21.54 -12.71
CA LEU A 149 -5.76 20.33 -11.92
C LEU A 149 -6.14 19.06 -12.70
N ASN A 150 -6.85 19.19 -13.83
CA ASN A 150 -7.07 18.07 -14.75
C ASN A 150 -5.76 17.73 -15.48
N LEU A 151 -5.12 16.64 -15.08
CA LEU A 151 -3.83 16.23 -15.64
C LEU A 151 -3.93 15.78 -17.11
N SER A 152 -5.09 15.24 -17.51
CA SER A 152 -5.37 14.86 -18.90
C SER A 152 -5.50 16.10 -19.81
N LYS A 153 -6.15 17.17 -19.30
CA LYS A 153 -6.19 18.49 -19.95
C LYS A 153 -4.79 19.09 -20.05
N GLN A 154 -4.01 19.06 -18.97
CA GLN A 154 -2.62 19.53 -18.97
C GLN A 154 -1.76 18.82 -20.03
N LEU A 155 -1.95 17.50 -20.20
CA LEU A 155 -1.27 16.70 -21.21
C LEU A 155 -1.72 17.01 -22.64
N SER A 156 -2.97 17.35 -22.87
CA SER A 156 -3.53 17.61 -24.21
C SER A 156 -3.45 19.07 -24.65
N SER A 157 -3.23 20.02 -23.73
CA SER A 157 -3.14 21.45 -24.01
C SER A 157 -1.95 21.82 -24.89
N ASN A 158 -2.08 22.91 -25.67
CA ASN A 158 -1.00 23.47 -26.48
C ASN A 158 -0.90 25.00 -26.30
N PRO A 159 0.18 25.53 -25.69
CA PRO A 159 1.26 24.78 -25.03
C PRO A 159 0.76 23.97 -23.83
N LYS A 160 1.44 22.87 -23.52
CA LYS A 160 1.14 22.04 -22.34
C LYS A 160 1.37 22.85 -21.06
N GLY A 161 0.54 22.67 -20.04
CA GLY A 161 0.84 23.19 -18.70
C GLY A 161 1.95 22.40 -18.02
N ILE A 162 2.38 22.82 -16.82
CA ILE A 162 3.62 22.33 -16.19
C ILE A 162 3.59 20.82 -15.92
N TYR A 163 2.47 20.28 -15.42
CA TYR A 163 2.32 18.84 -15.21
C TYR A 163 2.40 18.09 -16.54
N GLY A 164 1.70 18.60 -17.56
CA GLY A 164 1.71 18.01 -18.89
C GLY A 164 3.11 17.96 -19.51
N GLN A 165 3.91 19.01 -19.32
CA GLN A 165 5.30 19.07 -19.76
C GLN A 165 6.17 18.04 -19.03
N LEU A 166 6.12 18.00 -17.70
CA LEU A 166 6.93 17.07 -16.89
C LEU A 166 6.56 15.62 -17.21
N ILE A 167 5.28 15.27 -17.20
CA ILE A 167 4.80 13.91 -17.46
C ILE A 167 5.16 13.47 -18.91
N SER A 168 5.04 14.35 -19.91
CA SER A 168 5.40 14.01 -21.29
C SER A 168 6.91 13.79 -21.49
N ASN A 169 7.74 14.39 -20.63
CA ASN A 169 9.19 14.36 -20.72
C ASN A 169 9.83 13.23 -19.89
N LEU A 170 9.03 12.37 -19.25
CA LEU A 170 9.54 11.23 -18.51
C LEU A 170 10.37 10.31 -19.41
N ALA A 171 11.61 10.03 -19.02
CA ALA A 171 12.52 9.21 -19.82
C ALA A 171 12.05 7.75 -19.91
N ASP A 172 11.42 7.28 -18.84
CA ASP A 172 11.24 5.86 -18.55
C ASP A 172 9.78 5.40 -18.62
N PHE A 173 8.83 6.33 -18.54
CA PHE A 173 7.40 6.03 -18.49
C PHE A 173 6.63 6.74 -19.58
N ASN A 174 5.60 6.07 -20.09
CA ASN A 174 4.55 6.67 -20.90
C ASN A 174 3.26 6.65 -20.09
N VAL A 175 2.86 7.79 -19.56
CA VAL A 175 1.71 7.89 -18.65
C VAL A 175 0.48 8.31 -19.43
N THR A 176 -0.57 7.51 -19.35
CA THR A 176 -1.90 7.85 -19.88
C THR A 176 -2.84 8.12 -18.72
N ILE A 177 -3.56 9.24 -18.77
CA ILE A 177 -4.45 9.67 -17.70
C ILE A 177 -5.87 9.80 -18.24
N ASP A 178 -6.74 8.92 -17.76
CA ASP A 178 -8.18 9.05 -17.90
C ASP A 178 -8.73 9.84 -16.70
N VAL A 179 -9.80 10.61 -16.91
CA VAL A 179 -10.45 11.40 -15.86
C VAL A 179 -11.89 10.96 -15.68
N ILE A 180 -12.31 10.87 -14.42
CA ILE A 180 -13.72 10.70 -14.06
C ILE A 180 -14.10 11.76 -13.04
N GLU A 181 -15.28 12.36 -13.20
CA GLU A 181 -15.76 13.45 -12.36
C GLU A 181 -17.05 13.01 -11.67
N ASN A 182 -17.25 13.40 -10.42
CA ASN A 182 -18.50 13.09 -9.72
C ASN A 182 -19.67 14.00 -10.14
N ASN A 183 -20.04 13.98 -11.44
CA ASN A 183 -21.10 14.82 -12.02
C ASN A 183 -22.41 14.05 -12.32
N GLY A 184 -22.62 12.92 -11.66
CA GLY A 184 -23.81 12.06 -11.82
C GLY A 184 -23.74 11.12 -13.02
N ALA A 185 -23.73 11.65 -14.25
CA ALA A 185 -23.81 10.82 -15.46
C ALA A 185 -22.52 10.02 -15.74
N ASP A 186 -21.35 10.64 -15.53
CA ASP A 186 -20.04 10.03 -15.73
C ASP A 186 -19.26 9.94 -14.41
N SER A 187 -19.92 9.44 -13.36
CA SER A 187 -19.35 9.23 -12.02
C SER A 187 -18.96 7.77 -11.80
N LEU A 188 -18.13 7.50 -10.77
CA LEU A 188 -17.88 6.12 -10.34
C LEU A 188 -19.16 5.44 -9.84
N GLU A 189 -20.03 6.18 -9.15
CA GLU A 189 -21.29 5.66 -8.62
C GLU A 189 -22.26 5.22 -9.74
N SER A 190 -22.15 5.78 -10.96
CA SER A 190 -22.97 5.35 -12.10
C SER A 190 -22.55 3.99 -12.68
N LYS A 191 -21.39 3.44 -12.30
CA LYS A 191 -20.96 2.09 -12.70
C LYS A 191 -21.76 0.98 -12.03
N GLY A 192 -22.48 1.27 -10.93
CA GLY A 192 -23.35 0.33 -10.25
C GLY A 192 -22.82 -0.14 -8.90
N SER A 193 -22.85 -1.44 -8.63
CA SER A 193 -22.45 -2.02 -7.33
C SER A 193 -20.96 -1.83 -7.02
N VAL A 194 -20.58 -2.05 -5.75
CA VAL A 194 -19.17 -2.06 -5.32
C VAL A 194 -18.30 -2.94 -6.22
N GLU A 195 -18.79 -4.11 -6.63
CA GLU A 195 -18.06 -5.03 -7.53
C GLU A 195 -17.91 -4.50 -8.95
N ALA A 196 -18.92 -3.78 -9.46
CA ALA A 196 -18.86 -3.18 -10.78
C ALA A 196 -17.85 -2.02 -10.79
N VAL A 197 -17.88 -1.17 -9.75
CA VAL A 197 -16.88 -0.11 -9.56
C VAL A 197 -15.48 -0.70 -9.42
N PHE A 198 -15.30 -1.70 -8.56
CA PHE A 198 -14.02 -2.36 -8.36
C PHE A 198 -13.48 -3.00 -9.65
N SER A 199 -14.35 -3.64 -10.44
CA SER A 199 -13.98 -4.21 -11.73
C SER A 199 -13.53 -3.16 -12.74
N PHE A 200 -14.16 -1.98 -12.73
CA PHE A 200 -13.70 -0.83 -13.52
C PHE A 200 -12.34 -0.30 -13.03
N LEU A 201 -12.18 -0.09 -11.72
CA LEU A 201 -10.92 0.42 -11.14
C LEU A 201 -9.74 -0.51 -11.44
N LYS A 202 -9.94 -1.83 -11.42
CA LYS A 202 -8.91 -2.84 -11.74
C LYS A 202 -8.31 -2.73 -13.14
N THR A 203 -8.96 -2.00 -14.06
CA THR A 203 -8.43 -1.74 -15.41
C THR A 203 -7.33 -0.69 -15.45
N TYR A 204 -7.04 -0.04 -14.31
CA TYR A 204 -6.01 0.97 -14.13
C TYR A 204 -4.90 0.46 -13.20
N ASP A 205 -3.69 0.96 -13.42
CA ASP A 205 -2.52 0.64 -12.59
C ASP A 205 -2.46 1.47 -11.31
N MET A 206 -3.02 2.67 -11.36
CA MET A 206 -2.98 3.65 -10.28
C MET A 206 -4.24 4.52 -10.28
N LEU A 207 -4.69 4.88 -9.07
CA LEU A 207 -5.72 5.90 -8.87
C LEU A 207 -5.08 7.18 -8.31
N ILE A 208 -5.50 8.33 -8.83
CA ILE A 208 -5.22 9.65 -8.25
C ILE A 208 -6.53 10.25 -7.76
N ILE A 209 -6.60 10.63 -6.49
CA ILE A 209 -7.80 11.11 -5.79
C ILE A 209 -7.52 12.49 -5.18
N GLY A 210 -8.49 13.40 -5.23
CA GLY A 210 -8.38 14.70 -4.59
C GLY A 210 -8.22 15.83 -5.61
N PHE A 211 -7.34 16.77 -5.28
CA PHE A 211 -7.19 18.11 -5.84
C PHE A 211 -8.37 19.02 -5.47
N ASN A 212 -8.06 20.30 -5.27
CA ASN A 212 -8.97 21.38 -4.88
C ASN A 212 -9.58 21.22 -3.48
N ASP A 213 -10.02 22.33 -2.88
CA ASP A 213 -10.62 22.34 -1.54
C ASP A 213 -11.97 21.61 -1.56
N CYS A 214 -12.31 20.97 -0.45
CA CYS A 214 -13.62 20.34 -0.23
C CYS A 214 -13.96 19.19 -1.19
N TYR A 215 -13.04 18.23 -1.38
CA TYR A 215 -13.20 17.14 -2.34
C TYR A 215 -14.43 16.23 -2.07
N ASP A 216 -15.24 16.03 -3.10
CA ASP A 216 -16.51 15.28 -3.05
C ASP A 216 -16.56 14.10 -4.04
N GLY A 217 -15.41 13.70 -4.61
CA GLY A 217 -15.37 12.72 -5.71
C GLY A 217 -15.58 11.25 -5.32
N ILE A 218 -15.86 10.95 -4.04
CA ILE A 218 -16.00 9.58 -3.51
C ILE A 218 -17.35 9.41 -2.83
N GLY A 219 -18.06 8.35 -3.22
CA GLY A 219 -19.38 7.96 -2.75
C GLY A 219 -19.45 6.58 -2.11
N GLN A 220 -20.68 6.11 -1.90
CA GLN A 220 -21.02 4.87 -1.19
C GLN A 220 -20.48 3.58 -1.83
N TYR A 221 -20.41 3.50 -3.16
CA TYR A 221 -19.95 2.29 -3.85
C TYR A 221 -18.47 2.38 -4.18
N SER A 222 -18.00 3.58 -4.51
CA SER A 222 -16.60 3.85 -4.83
C SER A 222 -15.68 3.74 -3.61
N ALA A 223 -16.09 4.19 -2.43
CA ALA A 223 -15.25 4.10 -1.24
C ALA A 223 -14.81 2.66 -0.87
N PRO A 224 -15.74 1.69 -0.69
CA PRO A 224 -15.34 0.31 -0.43
C PRO A 224 -14.64 -0.34 -1.62
N ALA A 225 -14.94 0.06 -2.86
CA ALA A 225 -14.22 -0.43 -4.05
C ALA A 225 -12.75 0.04 -4.07
N ILE A 226 -12.48 1.27 -3.61
CA ILE A 226 -11.13 1.81 -3.43
C ILE A 226 -10.39 1.05 -2.33
N VAL A 227 -11.05 0.73 -1.21
CA VAL A 227 -10.43 -0.13 -0.16
C VAL A 227 -10.06 -1.51 -0.71
N LYS A 228 -10.93 -2.13 -1.53
CA LYS A 228 -10.60 -3.40 -2.21
C LYS A 228 -9.42 -3.25 -3.18
N TYR A 229 -9.34 -2.12 -3.88
CA TYR A 229 -8.23 -1.80 -4.78
C TYR A 229 -6.91 -1.64 -4.03
N ILE A 230 -6.91 -0.94 -2.89
CA ILE A 230 -5.75 -0.83 -1.99
C ILE A 230 -5.35 -2.22 -1.48
N ASN A 231 -6.30 -3.03 -1.01
CA ASN A 231 -6.02 -4.38 -0.48
C ASN A 231 -5.53 -5.37 -1.55
N LEU A 232 -5.74 -5.09 -2.84
CA LEU A 232 -5.15 -5.84 -3.95
C LEU A 232 -3.67 -5.48 -4.18
N GLY A 233 -3.13 -4.50 -3.44
CA GLY A 233 -1.76 -4.01 -3.61
C GLY A 233 -1.59 -3.03 -4.77
N LYS A 234 -2.69 -2.45 -5.28
CA LYS A 234 -2.66 -1.46 -6.37
C LYS A 234 -2.50 -0.03 -5.85
N SER A 235 -1.82 0.81 -6.61
CA SER A 235 -1.38 2.12 -6.14
C SER A 235 -2.51 3.15 -6.02
N VAL A 236 -2.60 3.84 -4.89
CA VAL A 236 -3.50 4.99 -4.69
C VAL A 236 -2.70 6.19 -4.22
N LEU A 237 -2.68 7.27 -5.01
CA LEU A 237 -2.22 8.58 -4.58
C LEU A 237 -3.43 9.46 -4.29
N PHE A 238 -3.53 9.97 -3.08
CA PHE A 238 -4.55 10.96 -2.75
C PHE A 238 -3.91 12.28 -2.34
N THR A 239 -4.65 13.36 -2.52
CA THR A 239 -4.12 14.71 -2.36
C THR A 239 -4.90 15.52 -1.35
N HIS A 240 -4.62 16.82 -1.26
CA HIS A 240 -5.17 17.72 -0.24
C HIS A 240 -6.72 17.70 -0.17
N ASP A 241 -7.26 17.91 1.03
CA ASP A 241 -8.69 18.08 1.36
C ASP A 241 -9.64 16.96 0.90
N THR A 242 -9.12 15.73 0.77
CA THR A 242 -9.95 14.51 0.65
C THR A 242 -10.62 14.10 1.95
N THR A 243 -10.11 14.59 3.09
CA THR A 243 -10.67 14.39 4.43
C THR A 243 -11.29 15.67 4.95
N SER A 244 -12.16 15.55 5.95
CA SER A 244 -12.81 16.70 6.58
C SER A 244 -13.07 16.43 8.07
N LEU A 245 -13.58 17.42 8.82
CA LEU A 245 -14.15 17.15 10.15
C LEU A 245 -15.50 16.40 10.09
N SER A 246 -16.08 16.20 8.90
CA SER A 246 -17.41 15.64 8.74
C SER A 246 -17.39 14.13 8.96
N GLN A 247 -17.91 13.70 10.10
CA GLN A 247 -18.15 12.28 10.43
C GLN A 247 -19.61 11.87 10.23
N VAL A 248 -20.45 12.82 9.81
CA VAL A 248 -21.85 12.64 9.42
C VAL A 248 -22.09 13.39 8.10
N PRO A 249 -23.07 12.99 7.28
CA PRO A 249 -23.48 13.77 6.12
C PRO A 249 -23.99 15.16 6.58
N SER A 250 -23.42 16.28 6.11
CA SER A 250 -23.77 17.65 6.58
C SER A 250 -24.64 18.47 5.61
N PRO A 251 -25.79 19.05 6.02
CA PRO A 251 -26.41 20.18 5.32
C PRO A 251 -25.83 21.55 5.72
N SER A 252 -25.06 21.64 6.80
CA SER A 252 -24.24 22.78 7.27
C SER A 252 -23.69 22.39 8.64
N TYR A 253 -22.38 22.50 8.82
CA TYR A 253 -21.60 22.04 9.98
C TYR A 253 -22.28 22.17 11.37
N PRO A 254 -22.19 21.16 12.27
CA PRO A 254 -22.59 21.30 13.68
C PRO A 254 -21.67 22.19 14.52
N MET A 255 -20.83 23.02 13.88
CA MET A 255 -20.01 24.03 14.54
C MET A 255 -20.06 25.39 13.83
N ALA A 256 -21.19 25.79 13.24
CA ALA A 256 -21.50 27.19 13.01
C ALA A 256 -23.00 27.42 12.80
N VAL A 257 -23.62 28.09 13.76
CA VAL A 257 -24.89 28.80 13.58
C VAL A 257 -24.73 29.86 12.47
N ASN A 258 -25.44 29.74 11.34
CA ASN A 258 -26.17 30.90 10.80
C ASN A 258 -27.30 30.64 9.79
N SER A 259 -28.47 31.20 10.14
CA SER A 259 -29.57 31.79 9.36
C SER A 259 -30.17 31.10 8.10
N SER A 260 -31.43 30.63 8.21
CA SER A 260 -32.66 31.32 7.68
C SER A 260 -33.94 30.43 7.73
N TYR A 261 -34.83 30.73 8.69
CA TYR A 261 -36.27 30.38 8.94
C TYR A 261 -36.99 29.15 8.30
N PRO A 262 -37.68 28.29 9.11
CA PRO A 262 -39.15 28.12 8.97
C PRO A 262 -39.98 27.62 10.22
N TYR A 263 -41.17 28.22 10.50
CA TYR A 263 -42.45 27.79 11.20
C TYR A 263 -42.64 27.48 12.73
N LYS A 264 -43.13 28.47 13.50
CA LYS A 264 -43.06 28.66 14.97
C LYS A 264 -44.12 27.95 15.87
N LYS A 265 -43.68 27.14 16.86
CA LYS A 265 -44.35 26.72 18.12
C LYS A 265 -43.35 26.83 19.29
N ALA A 266 -43.64 27.61 20.33
CA ALA A 266 -42.74 27.74 21.49
C ALA A 266 -42.54 26.38 22.19
N LEU A 267 -41.29 25.91 22.23
CA LEU A 267 -40.88 24.68 22.93
C LEU A 267 -40.34 25.06 24.31
N ASN A 268 -40.71 24.28 25.32
CA ASN A 268 -40.13 24.38 26.67
C ASN A 268 -38.92 23.46 26.78
N ASN A 269 -37.98 23.76 27.69
CA ASN A 269 -36.81 22.90 27.97
C ASN A 269 -37.19 21.48 28.38
N THR A 270 -38.41 21.32 28.90
CA THR A 270 -38.98 20.04 29.29
C THR A 270 -39.62 19.30 28.13
N ASP A 271 -39.62 19.80 26.89
CA ASP A 271 -40.28 19.14 25.77
C ASP A 271 -39.37 18.06 25.14
N VAL A 272 -39.97 17.00 24.61
CA VAL A 272 -39.29 15.89 23.93
C VAL A 272 -39.80 15.77 22.50
N VAL A 273 -38.87 15.75 21.55
CA VAL A 273 -39.15 15.68 20.12
C VAL A 273 -38.64 14.36 19.53
N TRP A 274 -39.36 13.82 18.56
CA TRP A 274 -39.04 12.62 17.80
C TRP A 274 -38.58 12.99 16.40
N ASN A 275 -37.40 12.53 16.02
CA ASN A 275 -36.90 12.66 14.67
C ASN A 275 -37.38 11.47 13.83
N SER A 276 -38.27 11.73 12.87
CA SER A 276 -38.83 10.71 11.99
C SER A 276 -37.84 10.17 10.95
N VAL A 277 -36.69 10.84 10.76
CA VAL A 277 -35.59 10.45 9.87
C VAL A 277 -34.57 9.58 10.60
N THR A 278 -34.07 10.03 11.76
CA THR A 278 -33.08 9.27 12.55
C THR A 278 -33.72 8.25 13.50
N LYS A 279 -35.04 8.32 13.71
CA LYS A 279 -35.80 7.49 14.66
C LYS A 279 -35.35 7.69 16.12
N GLU A 280 -34.99 8.92 16.47
CA GLU A 280 -34.42 9.28 17.77
C GLU A 280 -35.34 10.21 18.58
N TYR A 281 -35.23 10.16 19.92
CA TYR A 281 -35.89 11.08 20.85
C TYR A 281 -34.90 12.09 21.43
N TRP A 282 -35.27 13.36 21.48
CA TRP A 282 -34.41 14.46 21.95
C TRP A 282 -35.17 15.30 22.99
N SER A 283 -34.56 15.62 24.15
CA SER A 283 -35.05 16.68 25.03
C SER A 283 -34.54 18.05 24.57
N VAL A 284 -35.37 19.08 24.72
CA VAL A 284 -35.00 20.45 24.31
C VAL A 284 -33.86 21.02 25.19
N ASP A 285 -33.56 20.43 26.35
CA ASP A 285 -32.57 20.95 27.30
C ASP A 285 -31.11 20.47 27.19
N LYS A 286 -30.72 19.60 26.23
CA LYS A 286 -29.31 19.13 26.19
C LYS A 286 -28.40 19.60 25.07
N THR A 287 -28.86 20.28 24.02
CA THR A 287 -27.94 20.97 23.08
C THR A 287 -28.59 22.10 22.28
N VAL A 288 -28.91 23.24 22.91
CA VAL A 288 -28.74 24.59 22.31
C VAL A 288 -28.59 25.59 23.46
N ARG A 289 -27.36 26.04 23.76
CA ARG A 289 -27.14 27.26 24.54
C ARG A 289 -26.68 28.36 23.59
N LYS A 290 -27.50 29.40 23.42
CA LYS A 290 -26.97 30.76 23.31
C LYS A 290 -27.69 31.69 24.31
N PRO A 291 -27.01 32.73 24.81
CA PRO A 291 -27.54 33.64 25.81
C PRO A 291 -28.57 34.58 25.18
N GLY A 292 -29.75 34.70 25.79
CA GLY A 292 -30.79 35.66 25.42
C GLY A 292 -32.17 35.18 25.89
N ASP A 293 -32.90 36.07 26.56
CA ASP A 293 -34.19 35.79 27.20
C ASP A 293 -35.22 35.16 26.24
N TYR A 294 -35.66 33.93 26.55
CA TYR A 294 -36.68 33.23 25.80
C TYR A 294 -38.06 33.80 26.12
N ASN A 295 -38.49 34.77 25.33
CA ASN A 295 -39.91 34.99 25.10
C ASN A 295 -40.16 35.02 23.58
N SER A 296 -41.06 34.15 23.11
CA SER A 296 -41.58 33.97 21.74
C SER A 296 -40.93 32.93 20.79
N SER A 297 -41.56 31.75 20.75
CA SER A 297 -41.95 30.98 19.53
C SER A 297 -40.87 30.60 18.49
N VAL A 298 -40.12 29.53 18.73
CA VAL A 298 -39.19 28.86 17.78
C VAL A 298 -39.92 27.79 16.96
N SER A 299 -39.40 27.37 15.83
CA SER A 299 -40.01 26.44 14.89
C SER A 299 -39.38 25.04 14.92
N LEU A 300 -40.16 23.95 14.78
CA LEU A 300 -39.56 22.61 14.68
C LEU A 300 -39.07 22.34 13.24
N PRO A 301 -37.81 21.89 13.05
CA PRO A 301 -37.30 21.51 11.73
C PRO A 301 -38.12 20.37 11.11
N GLY A 302 -38.19 20.32 9.78
CA GLY A 302 -38.80 19.19 9.06
C GLY A 302 -38.16 17.87 9.49
N GLY A 303 -38.99 16.90 9.87
CA GLY A 303 -38.53 15.63 10.44
C GLY A 303 -38.66 15.53 11.97
N TYR A 304 -38.92 16.63 12.69
CA TYR A 304 -39.12 16.60 14.14
C TYR A 304 -40.59 16.77 14.53
N THR A 305 -41.08 15.88 15.41
CA THR A 305 -42.45 15.92 15.95
C THR A 305 -42.40 15.99 17.48
N LEU A 306 -43.15 16.88 18.12
CA LEU A 306 -43.28 16.89 19.58
C LEU A 306 -44.01 15.62 20.04
N VAL A 307 -43.43 14.86 20.97
CA VAL A 307 -43.93 13.54 21.40
C VAL A 307 -44.02 13.34 22.91
N GLY A 308 -43.45 14.23 23.73
CA GLY A 308 -43.46 14.05 25.18
C GLY A 308 -42.79 15.16 25.98
N THR A 309 -42.50 14.88 27.25
CA THR A 309 -41.77 15.78 28.15
C THR A 309 -40.68 15.08 28.97
N TYR A 310 -39.65 15.81 29.40
CA TYR A 310 -38.55 15.40 30.27
C TYR A 310 -38.49 16.32 31.49
N ASN A 311 -38.46 15.75 32.70
CA ASN A 311 -38.49 16.51 33.95
C ASN A 311 -37.14 16.55 34.70
N GLY A 312 -36.05 16.14 34.04
CA GLY A 312 -34.72 16.01 34.66
C GLY A 312 -34.42 14.60 35.20
N SER A 313 -35.44 13.76 35.36
CA SER A 313 -35.30 12.39 35.90
C SER A 313 -36.04 11.33 35.09
N THR A 314 -37.09 11.65 34.35
CA THR A 314 -37.87 10.69 33.52
C THR A 314 -38.43 11.34 32.26
N TYR A 315 -38.63 10.53 31.21
CA TYR A 315 -39.32 10.94 29.97
C TYR A 315 -40.79 10.47 30.02
N SER A 316 -41.74 11.34 29.70
CA SER A 316 -43.17 11.01 29.56
C SER A 316 -43.58 11.11 28.09
N ILE A 317 -43.79 9.98 27.43
CA ILE A 317 -44.06 9.89 25.98
C ILE A 317 -45.32 9.05 25.78
N GLY A 318 -46.34 9.60 25.12
CA GLY A 318 -47.58 8.87 24.81
C GLY A 318 -48.32 8.31 26.05
N GLY A 319 -48.18 8.94 27.22
CA GLY A 319 -48.78 8.48 28.49
C GLY A 319 -47.96 7.45 29.27
N VAL A 320 -46.76 7.09 28.79
CA VAL A 320 -45.84 6.13 29.43
C VAL A 320 -44.61 6.87 29.96
N THR A 321 -44.14 6.49 31.16
CA THR A 321 -42.98 7.12 31.85
C THR A 321 -41.74 6.21 31.77
N TRP A 322 -40.61 6.77 31.35
CA TRP A 322 -39.32 6.10 31.12
C TRP A 322 -38.20 6.67 32.00
N TYR A 323 -37.33 5.81 32.56
CA TYR A 323 -36.29 6.19 33.53
C TYR A 323 -34.88 6.05 32.90
N PRO A 324 -34.03 7.10 32.88
CA PRO A 324 -32.65 7.04 32.40
C PRO A 324 -31.77 6.52 33.53
N GLY A 325 -31.54 5.20 33.55
CA GLY A 325 -30.82 4.57 34.65
C GLY A 325 -30.57 3.09 34.49
N THR A 326 -30.43 2.57 33.27
CA THR A 326 -29.75 1.32 32.89
C THR A 326 -29.77 1.22 31.36
N ALA A 327 -28.59 1.00 30.76
CA ALA A 327 -28.36 0.74 29.33
C ALA A 327 -28.75 1.85 28.30
N LEU A 328 -27.68 2.51 27.81
CA LEU A 328 -27.49 3.16 26.51
C LEU A 328 -28.02 4.61 26.30
N PRO A 329 -27.14 5.63 26.39
CA PRO A 329 -27.16 6.74 25.45
C PRO A 329 -26.50 6.27 24.14
N PHE A 330 -27.27 6.32 23.05
CA PHE A 330 -26.86 6.29 21.63
C PHE A 330 -25.53 5.62 21.26
N PRO A 331 -25.55 4.43 20.60
CA PRO A 331 -24.38 3.91 19.93
C PRO A 331 -24.12 4.72 18.67
N GLN A 332 -23.11 5.60 18.71
CA GLN A 332 -22.59 6.30 17.53
C GLN A 332 -22.15 5.30 16.43
N LYS A 333 -21.90 4.03 16.78
CA LYS A 333 -21.69 2.87 15.90
C LYS A 333 -22.77 2.70 14.81
N GLU A 334 -24.04 3.00 15.07
CA GLU A 334 -25.08 2.91 14.03
C GLU A 334 -25.12 4.11 13.08
N LEU A 335 -24.48 5.23 13.45
CA LEU A 335 -24.26 6.36 12.54
C LEU A 335 -23.09 6.09 11.57
N TYR A 336 -22.11 5.28 11.98
CA TYR A 336 -20.95 4.93 11.16
C TYR A 336 -21.23 3.77 10.20
N ARG A 337 -22.08 2.82 10.58
CA ARG A 337 -22.49 1.70 9.72
C ARG A 337 -23.65 2.11 8.83
N TYR A 338 -23.33 2.90 7.81
CA TYR A 338 -24.22 3.00 6.67
C TYR A 338 -24.21 1.66 5.92
N THR A 339 -25.22 0.82 6.12
CA THR A 339 -25.32 -0.45 5.39
C THR A 339 -25.42 -0.16 3.90
N VAL A 340 -24.37 -0.54 3.15
CA VAL A 340 -24.25 -0.39 1.70
C VAL A 340 -25.57 -0.79 1.03
N GLY A 341 -26.23 0.18 0.38
CA GLY A 341 -27.46 -0.05 -0.38
C GLY A 341 -28.79 0.20 0.35
N SER A 342 -28.81 0.60 1.62
CA SER A 342 -30.07 0.77 2.37
C SER A 342 -30.58 2.21 2.53
N ASN A 343 -29.74 3.22 2.33
CA ASN A 343 -30.15 4.63 2.30
C ASN A 343 -29.22 5.37 1.29
N LYS A 344 -29.57 6.56 0.81
CA LYS A 344 -28.62 7.52 0.18
C LYS A 344 -28.45 8.73 1.08
N ILE A 345 -27.27 9.38 1.11
CA ILE A 345 -27.15 10.72 1.69
C ILE A 345 -28.20 11.60 1.00
N PRO A 346 -29.12 12.25 1.73
CA PRO A 346 -30.08 13.16 1.12
C PRO A 346 -29.34 14.19 0.25
N SER A 347 -29.81 14.45 -0.97
CA SER A 347 -29.13 15.31 -1.95
C SER A 347 -28.91 16.78 -1.53
N ALA A 348 -29.42 17.19 -0.35
CA ALA A 348 -29.27 18.52 0.24
C ALA A 348 -28.09 18.60 1.23
N ILE A 349 -27.26 17.56 1.29
CA ILE A 349 -26.23 17.37 2.29
C ILE A 349 -24.89 17.20 1.57
N MET A 350 -23.94 18.11 1.81
CA MET A 350 -22.56 17.99 1.36
C MET A 350 -21.92 16.76 2.00
N ASP A 351 -21.32 15.92 1.17
CA ASP A 351 -20.65 14.67 1.50
C ASP A 351 -19.12 14.80 1.59
N TRP A 352 -18.59 16.04 1.56
CA TRP A 352 -17.15 16.32 1.63
C TRP A 352 -16.45 15.49 2.71
N GLY A 353 -15.58 14.60 2.26
CA GLY A 353 -14.75 13.75 3.10
C GLY A 353 -15.51 12.69 3.89
N TYR A 354 -16.85 12.61 3.84
CA TYR A 354 -17.62 11.67 4.68
C TYR A 354 -17.26 10.21 4.40
N TYR A 355 -17.39 9.78 3.14
CA TYR A 355 -17.06 8.39 2.76
C TYR A 355 -15.57 8.11 2.90
N PHE A 356 -14.72 9.11 2.68
CA PHE A 356 -13.29 8.96 2.90
C PHE A 356 -12.99 8.71 4.38
N ASN A 357 -13.51 9.56 5.26
CA ASN A 357 -13.34 9.49 6.71
C ASN A 357 -13.86 8.18 7.30
N THR A 358 -15.01 7.69 6.82
CA THR A 358 -15.72 6.56 7.43
C THR A 358 -15.34 5.19 6.85
N VAL A 359 -14.84 5.14 5.61
CA VAL A 359 -14.55 3.88 4.91
C VAL A 359 -13.07 3.72 4.54
N ILE A 360 -12.42 4.80 4.10
CA ILE A 360 -11.06 4.75 3.53
C ILE A 360 -9.98 5.07 4.57
N ARG A 361 -10.31 5.87 5.59
CA ARG A 361 -9.37 6.45 6.55
C ARG A 361 -8.35 5.48 7.16
N ASP A 362 -8.81 4.30 7.57
CA ASP A 362 -7.93 3.26 8.14
C ASP A 362 -6.98 2.66 7.08
N ALA A 363 -7.50 2.41 5.87
CA ALA A 363 -6.72 1.89 4.76
C ALA A 363 -5.56 2.83 4.38
N VAL A 364 -5.72 4.14 4.56
CA VAL A 364 -4.72 5.16 4.20
C VAL A 364 -3.86 5.65 5.37
N GLY A 365 -4.03 5.10 6.59
CA GLY A 365 -3.15 5.39 7.73
C GLY A 365 -3.54 6.60 8.57
N LEU A 366 -4.76 7.09 8.41
CA LEU A 366 -5.28 8.27 9.13
C LEU A 366 -6.21 7.91 10.29
N ASP A 367 -6.35 6.61 10.63
CA ASP A 367 -7.16 6.13 11.74
C ASP A 367 -6.29 5.74 12.95
N ARG A 368 -5.59 6.74 13.50
CA ARG A 368 -4.59 6.56 14.58
C ARG A 368 -5.07 5.76 15.79
N TYR A 369 -6.33 5.91 16.16
CA TYR A 369 -6.93 5.25 17.32
C TYR A 369 -7.81 4.04 16.96
N GLY A 370 -8.00 3.75 15.66
CA GLY A 370 -8.73 2.57 15.18
C GLY A 370 -10.25 2.66 15.21
N VAL A 371 -10.82 3.87 15.22
CA VAL A 371 -12.27 4.11 15.42
C VAL A 371 -13.10 3.65 14.22
N THR A 372 -12.54 3.77 13.02
CA THR A 372 -13.16 3.37 11.75
C THR A 372 -12.64 2.02 11.27
N SER A 373 -11.79 1.37 12.07
CA SER A 373 -11.12 0.14 11.66
C SER A 373 -12.09 -1.04 11.70
N ALA A 374 -12.27 -1.65 10.52
CA ALA A 374 -13.01 -2.90 10.33
C ALA A 374 -12.12 -4.14 10.52
N MET A 375 -10.96 -3.99 11.19
CA MET A 375 -10.05 -5.09 11.46
C MET A 375 -10.70 -6.09 12.42
N ASP A 376 -10.85 -7.34 12.00
CA ASP A 376 -11.35 -8.43 12.85
C ASP A 376 -10.32 -8.72 13.96
N ILE A 377 -10.76 -8.62 15.21
CA ILE A 377 -9.93 -8.88 16.39
C ILE A 377 -10.28 -10.21 17.08
N GLY A 378 -11.12 -11.02 16.44
CA GLY A 378 -11.59 -12.30 16.95
C GLY A 378 -12.87 -12.19 17.77
N GLY A 379 -13.56 -13.32 17.95
CA GLY A 379 -14.83 -13.37 18.71
C GLY A 379 -15.99 -12.64 18.03
N GLY A 380 -15.89 -12.33 16.74
CA GLY A 380 -16.89 -11.57 15.98
C GLY A 380 -16.89 -10.06 16.27
N GLN A 381 -15.78 -9.54 16.80
CA GLN A 381 -15.60 -8.11 17.08
C GLN A 381 -14.61 -7.48 16.09
N GLU A 382 -14.85 -6.23 15.74
CA GLU A 382 -13.90 -5.38 15.01
C GLU A 382 -13.13 -4.47 15.98
N LEU A 383 -11.95 -3.99 15.58
CA LEU A 383 -11.14 -3.09 16.40
C LEU A 383 -11.91 -1.80 16.76
N GLY A 384 -12.65 -1.24 15.82
CA GLY A 384 -13.51 -0.08 16.08
C GLY A 384 -14.60 -0.33 17.13
N ASP A 385 -15.00 -1.58 17.38
CA ASP A 385 -16.03 -1.92 18.37
C ASP A 385 -15.56 -1.75 19.81
N ILE A 386 -14.24 -1.84 20.05
CA ILE A 386 -13.65 -1.74 21.39
C ILE A 386 -13.13 -0.33 21.69
N VAL A 387 -13.09 0.56 20.70
CA VAL A 387 -12.76 1.97 20.90
C VAL A 387 -13.97 2.68 21.50
N ASN A 388 -13.92 2.95 22.80
CA ASN A 388 -14.99 3.61 23.53
C ASN A 388 -14.95 5.13 23.37
N VAL A 389 -16.05 5.67 22.84
CA VAL A 389 -16.24 7.11 22.58
C VAL A 389 -17.00 7.85 23.68
N SER A 390 -17.61 7.09 24.59
CA SER A 390 -18.58 7.57 25.57
C SER A 390 -18.09 7.46 27.02
N ALA A 391 -17.01 6.72 27.26
CA ALA A 391 -16.41 6.55 28.58
C ALA A 391 -14.92 6.14 28.46
N PRO A 392 -14.13 6.26 29.55
CA PRO A 392 -12.76 5.77 29.56
C PRO A 392 -12.64 4.29 29.13
N LEU A 393 -11.54 3.96 28.46
CA LEU A 393 -11.25 2.60 27.99
C LEU A 393 -10.87 1.69 29.17
N SER A 394 -11.21 0.41 29.05
CA SER A 394 -10.74 -0.64 29.98
C SER A 394 -9.30 -1.05 29.65
N ASP A 395 -8.57 -1.60 30.63
CA ASP A 395 -7.20 -2.12 30.41
C ASP A 395 -7.12 -3.17 29.30
N GLY A 396 -8.17 -4.01 29.18
CA GLY A 396 -8.29 -5.00 28.11
C GLY A 396 -8.43 -4.35 26.74
N SER A 397 -9.28 -3.32 26.62
CA SER A 397 -9.43 -2.54 25.38
C SER A 397 -8.13 -1.81 25.02
N ILE A 398 -7.46 -1.21 26.00
CA ILE A 398 -6.16 -0.54 25.81
C ILE A 398 -5.12 -1.51 25.26
N THR A 399 -5.00 -2.69 25.88
CA THR A 399 -4.05 -3.73 25.45
C THR A 399 -4.33 -4.18 24.02
N ALA A 400 -5.60 -4.44 23.69
CA ALA A 400 -6.00 -4.84 22.33
C ALA A 400 -5.67 -3.75 21.29
N ILE A 401 -6.04 -2.49 21.56
CA ILE A 401 -5.75 -1.35 20.67
C ILE A 401 -4.24 -1.24 20.39
N LEU A 402 -3.42 -1.34 21.43
CA LEU A 402 -1.96 -1.28 21.29
C LEU A 402 -1.39 -2.48 20.50
N ASN A 403 -1.89 -3.70 20.73
CA ASN A 403 -1.46 -4.91 20.01
C ASN A 403 -1.77 -4.87 18.50
N TYR A 404 -2.78 -4.09 18.09
CA TYR A 404 -3.13 -3.86 16.69
C TYR A 404 -2.51 -2.56 16.13
N ASN A 405 -1.40 -2.10 16.71
CA ASN A 405 -0.61 -0.97 16.21
C ASN A 405 -1.45 0.31 16.09
N ARG A 406 -2.28 0.59 17.11
CA ARG A 406 -3.03 1.85 17.25
C ARG A 406 -2.59 2.58 18.52
N SER A 407 -2.86 3.89 18.59
CA SER A 407 -2.59 4.70 19.78
C SER A 407 -3.77 4.67 20.74
N VAL A 408 -3.57 5.18 21.96
CA VAL A 408 -4.64 5.48 22.92
C VAL A 408 -4.49 6.94 23.38
N ALA A 409 -5.58 7.69 23.38
CA ALA A 409 -5.59 9.08 23.82
C ALA A 409 -5.68 9.14 25.35
N TYR A 410 -4.65 9.66 26.00
CA TYR A 410 -4.59 9.81 27.45
C TYR A 410 -4.76 11.27 27.87
N ALA A 411 -5.40 11.49 29.01
CA ALA A 411 -5.49 12.82 29.61
C ALA A 411 -4.07 13.34 29.93
N PRO A 412 -3.74 14.60 29.60
CA PRO A 412 -2.47 15.21 29.97
C PRO A 412 -2.19 15.07 31.47
N ASN A 413 -0.93 14.82 31.84
CA ASN A 413 -0.48 14.63 33.24
C ASN A 413 -1.17 13.49 34.02
N SER A 414 -1.87 12.57 33.37
CA SER A 414 -2.52 11.43 34.04
C SER A 414 -1.60 10.24 34.32
N GLY A 415 -0.34 10.27 33.84
CA GLY A 415 0.55 9.12 33.90
C GLY A 415 0.02 7.90 33.13
N ARG A 416 -0.84 8.10 32.11
CA ARG A 416 -1.60 7.08 31.38
C ARG A 416 -2.67 6.36 32.21
N GLY A 417 -3.07 6.91 33.36
CA GLY A 417 -4.12 6.35 34.21
C GLY A 417 -5.56 6.74 33.82
N LEU A 418 -5.74 7.68 32.89
CA LEU A 418 -7.05 8.14 32.43
C LEU A 418 -7.03 8.39 30.92
N THR A 419 -7.93 7.74 30.17
CA THR A 419 -8.14 7.99 28.74
C THR A 419 -9.14 9.10 28.51
N VAL A 420 -9.05 9.76 27.35
CA VAL A 420 -9.96 10.84 26.93
C VAL A 420 -10.74 10.47 25.68
N ASN A 421 -11.88 11.12 25.47
CA ASN A 421 -12.75 10.91 24.32
C ASN A 421 -12.24 11.63 23.04
N GLU A 422 -10.94 11.93 22.95
CA GLU A 422 -10.32 12.43 21.71
C GLU A 422 -9.80 11.26 20.89
N TYR A 423 -10.72 10.46 20.38
CA TYR A 423 -10.42 9.23 19.63
C TYR A 423 -10.34 9.47 18.13
N GLN A 424 -10.71 10.66 17.62
CA GLN A 424 -10.70 10.92 16.19
C GLN A 424 -9.30 11.17 15.62
N GLY A 425 -8.34 11.56 16.46
CA GLY A 425 -6.98 11.90 16.03
C GLY A 425 -6.96 13.10 15.10
N TYR A 426 -7.60 14.20 15.47
CA TYR A 426 -7.47 15.44 14.71
C TYR A 426 -6.07 16.02 14.89
N THR A 427 -5.52 16.67 13.86
CA THR A 427 -4.22 17.35 13.99
C THR A 427 -4.33 18.49 15.00
N ASN A 428 -3.20 18.81 15.63
CA ASN A 428 -3.13 19.93 16.58
C ASN A 428 -3.59 21.25 15.94
N TYR A 429 -3.21 21.49 14.68
CA TYR A 429 -3.68 22.65 13.92
C TYR A 429 -5.20 22.64 13.73
N ALA A 430 -5.81 21.51 13.35
CA ALA A 430 -7.26 21.40 13.24
C ALA A 430 -7.95 21.68 14.59
N LEU A 431 -7.43 21.11 15.69
CA LEU A 431 -7.95 21.36 17.03
C LEU A 431 -7.86 22.85 17.40
N ILE A 432 -6.73 23.50 17.14
CA ILE A 432 -6.54 24.94 17.40
C ILE A 432 -7.50 25.78 16.54
N ARG A 433 -7.65 25.45 15.25
CA ARG A 433 -8.51 26.15 14.29
C ARG A 433 -9.97 26.20 14.74
N PHE A 434 -10.47 25.13 15.36
CA PHE A 434 -11.87 25.00 15.76
C PHE A 434 -12.09 25.15 17.28
N ALA A 435 -11.03 25.37 18.05
CA ALA A 435 -11.13 25.64 19.49
C ALA A 435 -11.80 27.00 19.75
N GLN A 436 -12.65 27.05 20.77
CA GLN A 436 -13.26 28.30 21.25
C GLN A 436 -12.41 28.90 22.37
N GLY A 437 -12.21 30.23 22.37
CA GLY A 437 -11.18 30.95 23.16
C GLY A 437 -10.79 30.36 24.53
N SER A 438 -11.74 30.08 25.42
CA SER A 438 -11.45 29.54 26.78
C SER A 438 -10.90 28.11 26.84
N MET A 439 -10.82 27.42 25.69
CA MET A 439 -10.30 26.05 25.55
C MET A 439 -8.80 26.01 25.23
N LEU A 440 -8.20 27.13 24.81
CA LEU A 440 -6.77 27.26 24.48
C LEU A 440 -5.92 27.46 25.74
N LYS A 441 -6.14 26.65 26.78
CA LYS A 441 -5.56 26.89 28.11
C LYS A 441 -4.04 26.70 28.21
N ASN A 442 -3.38 26.18 27.17
CA ASN A 442 -1.94 25.94 27.13
C ASN A 442 -1.34 26.09 25.73
N THR A 443 -2.02 26.79 24.80
CA THR A 443 -1.55 26.98 23.43
C THR A 443 -1.50 28.47 23.10
N ASN A 444 -0.49 28.89 22.32
CA ASN A 444 -0.38 30.27 21.89
C ASN A 444 -1.48 30.53 20.84
N ASN A 445 -2.47 31.36 21.16
CA ASN A 445 -3.59 31.72 20.27
C ASN A 445 -3.18 32.65 19.11
N THR A 446 -1.89 32.70 18.78
CA THR A 446 -1.28 33.61 17.81
C THR A 446 -0.93 32.95 16.48
N TYR A 447 -1.21 31.65 16.29
CA TYR A 447 -1.08 30.96 15.00
C TYR A 447 -2.19 31.43 14.03
N SER A 448 -2.11 32.69 13.60
CA SER A 448 -3.08 33.31 12.69
C SER A 448 -2.87 32.89 11.24
N ASN A 449 -1.67 32.42 10.88
CA ASN A 449 -1.37 31.92 9.55
C ASN A 449 -1.40 30.37 9.52
N ARG A 450 -2.35 29.84 8.75
CA ARG A 450 -2.57 28.40 8.54
C ARG A 450 -1.92 27.90 7.26
N GLU A 451 -1.73 28.84 6.34
CA GLU A 451 -1.23 28.57 5.01
C GLU A 451 0.28 28.60 5.04
N THR A 452 0.88 27.71 4.26
CA THR A 452 2.30 27.74 3.97
C THR A 452 2.55 27.62 2.48
N THR A 453 3.71 28.12 2.04
CA THR A 453 4.28 27.96 0.71
C THR A 453 5.62 27.22 0.77
N ASN A 454 5.93 26.57 1.90
CA ASN A 454 7.20 25.88 2.10
C ASN A 454 7.01 24.48 2.69
N VAL A 455 7.91 23.59 2.30
CA VAL A 455 8.04 22.25 2.88
C VAL A 455 9.49 21.97 3.26
N SER A 456 9.68 21.23 4.34
CA SER A 456 10.98 20.72 4.78
C SER A 456 11.08 19.23 4.48
N GLN A 457 12.24 18.81 3.98
CA GLN A 457 12.51 17.40 3.69
C GLN A 457 12.85 16.63 4.97
N VAL A 458 12.17 15.51 5.21
CA VAL A 458 12.36 14.63 6.37
C VAL A 458 13.25 13.45 6.01
N ASN A 459 12.94 12.76 4.90
CA ASN A 459 13.67 11.60 4.41
C ASN A 459 14.21 11.83 2.99
N LYS A 460 15.23 11.06 2.60
CA LYS A 460 15.78 11.06 1.24
C LYS A 460 15.50 9.71 0.59
N GLY A 461 14.94 9.73 -0.60
CA GLY A 461 14.52 8.51 -1.28
C GLY A 461 14.11 8.78 -2.72
N GLN A 462 13.33 7.86 -3.28
CA GLN A 462 12.85 7.99 -4.66
C GLN A 462 12.05 9.28 -4.86
N ILE A 463 11.13 9.61 -3.96
CA ILE A 463 10.28 10.80 -4.03
C ILE A 463 11.10 12.09 -4.14
N THR A 464 12.29 12.14 -3.55
CA THR A 464 13.15 13.34 -3.55
C THR A 464 14.13 13.38 -4.73
N THR A 465 14.28 12.27 -5.46
CA THR A 465 15.43 12.06 -6.35
C THR A 465 15.05 11.68 -7.79
N TYR A 466 13.86 11.10 -8.01
CA TYR A 466 13.51 10.52 -9.31
C TYR A 466 12.00 10.65 -9.62
N PRO A 467 11.61 10.98 -10.86
CA PRO A 467 12.46 11.24 -12.03
C PRO A 467 13.18 12.60 -12.04
N TYR A 468 12.79 13.52 -11.16
CA TYR A 468 13.46 14.81 -11.00
C TYR A 468 14.23 14.87 -9.69
N ASN A 469 15.49 15.31 -9.73
CA ASN A 469 16.21 15.58 -8.50
C ASN A 469 15.67 16.89 -7.89
N VAL A 470 14.90 16.75 -6.81
CA VAL A 470 14.28 17.85 -6.07
C VAL A 470 14.79 17.91 -4.63
N ASN A 471 15.95 17.27 -4.36
CA ASN A 471 16.60 17.43 -3.07
C ASN A 471 16.90 18.93 -2.86
N THR A 472 16.45 19.48 -1.74
CA THR A 472 16.80 20.85 -1.36
C THR A 472 18.30 20.88 -1.10
N ALA A 473 19.01 21.89 -1.61
CA ALA A 473 20.46 21.95 -1.47
C ALA A 473 20.85 21.80 0.01
N SER A 474 21.61 20.74 0.29
CA SER A 474 22.06 20.28 1.60
C SER A 474 20.99 19.62 2.49
N PHE A 475 20.88 18.30 2.38
CA PHE A 475 20.61 17.48 3.57
C PHE A 475 21.74 17.76 4.58
N GLY A 476 21.49 18.63 5.56
CA GLY A 476 22.47 19.04 6.58
C GLY A 476 23.32 20.29 6.29
N GLY A 477 22.86 21.26 5.49
CA GLY A 477 23.55 22.55 5.31
C GLY A 477 22.73 23.73 5.82
N SER A 478 23.36 24.61 6.59
CA SER A 478 22.72 25.63 7.42
C SER A 478 22.05 26.76 6.62
N THR A 479 20.81 27.11 6.99
CA THR A 479 20.45 28.40 7.61
C THR A 479 19.03 28.35 8.19
N GLY A 480 18.88 28.37 9.53
CA GLY A 480 17.60 28.49 10.26
C GLY A 480 17.17 27.23 11.03
N SER A 481 16.33 27.39 12.06
CA SER A 481 15.89 26.36 13.03
C SER A 481 15.02 25.21 12.48
N GLY A 482 15.05 24.94 11.16
CA GLY A 482 14.23 23.90 10.51
C GLY A 482 14.84 23.18 9.29
N GLY A 483 16.10 23.45 8.92
CA GLY A 483 16.76 22.81 7.76
C GLY A 483 16.42 23.43 6.39
N SER A 484 16.89 22.79 5.30
CA SER A 484 16.68 23.26 3.91
C SER A 484 15.24 23.05 3.43
N TYR A 485 14.55 24.15 3.13
CA TYR A 485 13.16 24.18 2.67
C TYR A 485 13.04 24.30 1.15
N MET A 486 11.90 23.88 0.60
CA MET A 486 11.50 24.06 -0.80
C MET A 486 10.24 24.91 -0.85
N GLN A 487 10.23 25.91 -1.72
CA GLN A 487 9.00 26.64 -2.03
C GLN A 487 8.08 25.79 -2.92
N ILE A 488 6.81 25.74 -2.54
CA ILE A 488 5.71 25.04 -3.21
C ILE A 488 4.51 25.99 -3.38
N GLY A 489 3.47 25.51 -4.05
CA GLY A 489 2.17 26.16 -4.03
C GLY A 489 1.66 26.34 -2.59
N LYS A 490 0.79 27.32 -2.40
CA LYS A 490 0.15 27.55 -1.11
C LYS A 490 -0.64 26.30 -0.69
N THR A 491 -0.55 25.87 0.57
CA THR A 491 -1.31 24.73 1.15
C THR A 491 -1.55 24.96 2.65
N HIS A 492 -2.28 24.07 3.34
CA HIS A 492 -2.55 24.17 4.78
C HIS A 492 -2.69 22.82 5.50
N GLU A 493 -3.00 22.86 6.81
CA GLU A 493 -3.08 21.70 7.67
C GLU A 493 -4.05 20.63 7.15
N GLN A 494 -3.78 19.37 7.50
CA GLN A 494 -4.70 18.26 7.27
C GLN A 494 -5.54 17.98 8.51
N TYR A 495 -6.70 17.35 8.33
CA TYR A 495 -7.65 17.14 9.43
C TYR A 495 -7.20 16.08 10.42
N PHE A 496 -6.62 14.97 9.95
CA PHE A 496 -6.30 13.80 10.78
C PHE A 496 -4.81 13.62 10.98
N GLN A 497 -4.44 13.11 12.14
CA GLN A 497 -3.10 12.67 12.48
C GLN A 497 -2.80 11.34 11.81
N ILE A 498 -1.56 11.20 11.37
CA ILE A 498 -1.05 9.93 10.87
C ILE A 498 -0.90 8.92 12.01
N ASN A 499 -1.24 7.65 11.74
CA ASN A 499 -1.00 6.54 12.64
C ASN A 499 0.47 6.07 12.62
N MET A 500 1.37 6.82 13.25
CA MET A 500 2.80 6.46 13.32
C MET A 500 3.12 5.19 14.14
N ASN A 501 2.12 4.47 14.66
CA ASN A 501 2.33 3.21 15.36
C ASN A 501 2.41 2.01 14.40
N THR A 502 2.18 2.20 13.10
CA THR A 502 2.36 1.14 12.11
C THR A 502 3.74 1.22 11.47
N ASP A 503 4.31 0.06 11.16
CA ASP A 503 5.65 -0.04 10.56
C ASP A 503 5.65 0.26 9.04
N ASP A 504 4.48 0.52 8.45
CA ASP A 504 4.30 0.72 7.01
C ASP A 504 4.18 2.20 6.58
N ILE A 505 4.38 3.15 7.51
CA ILE A 505 4.21 4.59 7.27
C ILE A 505 5.51 5.37 7.30
N VAL A 506 5.67 6.24 6.30
CA VAL A 506 6.87 7.04 6.12
C VAL A 506 6.51 8.44 5.65
N VAL A 507 7.07 9.44 6.32
CA VAL A 507 6.88 10.85 5.97
C VAL A 507 8.09 11.40 5.22
N TRP A 508 7.85 12.06 4.10
CA TRP A 508 8.87 12.56 3.17
C TRP A 508 9.17 14.03 3.34
N TYR A 509 8.08 14.78 3.47
CA TYR A 509 8.10 16.22 3.62
C TYR A 509 7.08 16.60 4.68
N CYS A 510 7.43 17.59 5.50
CA CYS A 510 6.48 18.28 6.37
C CYS A 510 6.27 19.70 5.87
N MET A 511 5.11 20.26 6.18
CA MET A 511 4.86 21.69 6.05
C MET A 511 5.84 22.46 6.96
N SER A 512 6.41 23.54 6.43
CA SER A 512 7.37 24.41 7.11
C SER A 512 7.00 25.86 6.80
N ASN A 513 7.40 26.84 7.60
CA ASN A 513 7.26 28.25 7.24
C ASN A 513 8.63 28.90 6.91
N GLY A 514 9.56 28.07 6.42
CA GLY A 514 10.84 28.51 5.86
C GLY A 514 11.82 29.05 6.91
N GLY A 515 11.61 28.72 8.18
CA GLY A 515 12.46 29.17 9.29
C GLY A 515 12.33 30.67 9.59
N THR A 516 11.18 31.27 9.28
CA THR A 516 10.90 32.67 9.60
C THR A 516 10.12 32.76 10.92
N ASP A 517 10.70 33.39 11.95
CA ASP A 517 10.05 33.60 13.26
C ASP A 517 8.76 34.44 13.11
N GLY A 518 7.63 33.76 12.86
CA GLY A 518 6.38 34.38 12.39
C GLY A 518 5.12 33.98 13.16
N ASN A 519 5.24 33.38 14.36
CA ASN A 519 4.12 32.75 15.08
C ASN A 519 3.42 31.69 14.21
N SER A 520 4.18 30.72 13.69
CA SER A 520 3.67 29.59 12.90
C SER A 520 3.97 28.29 13.64
N TYR A 521 2.98 27.41 13.81
CA TYR A 521 3.20 26.12 14.47
C TYR A 521 4.15 25.24 13.64
N TYR A 522 4.20 25.40 12.31
CA TYR A 522 5.15 24.68 11.46
C TYR A 522 6.62 24.98 11.79
N ASP A 523 6.93 26.17 12.32
CA ASP A 523 8.29 26.55 12.74
C ASP A 523 8.54 26.28 14.23
N ASP A 524 7.49 26.35 15.08
CA ASP A 524 7.60 26.00 16.51
C ASP A 524 7.76 24.48 16.73
N VAL A 525 7.19 23.67 15.82
CA VAL A 525 7.30 22.21 15.82
C VAL A 525 7.77 21.73 14.43
N PRO A 526 9.01 22.04 14.04
CA PRO A 526 9.50 21.70 12.71
C PRO A 526 9.56 20.20 12.53
N ASN A 527 9.20 19.72 11.34
CA ASN A 527 9.15 18.30 10.99
C ASN A 527 8.21 17.48 11.91
N ASP A 528 7.07 18.04 12.34
CA ASP A 528 6.00 17.29 12.99
C ASP A 528 5.31 16.34 11.99
N CYS A 529 5.88 15.14 11.83
CA CYS A 529 5.39 14.11 10.93
C CYS A 529 3.96 13.63 11.23
N VAL A 530 3.42 13.91 12.43
CA VAL A 530 2.09 13.45 12.83
C VAL A 530 1.02 14.48 12.50
N ASN A 531 1.33 15.78 12.69
CA ASN A 531 0.34 16.85 12.56
C ASN A 531 0.57 17.77 11.36
N ALA A 532 1.77 17.78 10.79
CA ALA A 532 2.20 18.72 9.76
C ALA A 532 2.83 18.04 8.54
N TYR A 533 2.44 16.81 8.25
CA TYR A 533 2.93 16.08 7.08
C TYR A 533 2.44 16.74 5.78
N TYR A 534 3.31 16.75 4.76
CA TYR A 534 2.99 17.18 3.39
C TYR A 534 2.97 16.01 2.42
N ILE A 535 3.93 15.09 2.50
CA ILE A 535 3.92 13.84 1.72
C ILE A 535 4.24 12.69 2.67
N TYR A 536 3.45 11.64 2.60
CA TYR A 536 3.73 10.37 3.27
C TYR A 536 3.24 9.21 2.42
N ASN A 537 3.75 8.01 2.67
CA ASN A 537 3.16 6.78 2.14
C ASN A 537 2.84 5.80 3.26
N LYS A 538 1.81 4.99 3.02
CA LYS A 538 1.43 3.80 3.77
C LYS A 538 1.36 2.63 2.81
N GLY A 539 2.41 1.81 2.73
CA GLY A 539 2.52 0.76 1.71
C GLY A 539 2.28 1.28 0.29
N ASN A 540 1.27 0.74 -0.39
CA ASN A 540 0.85 1.13 -1.76
C ASN A 540 -0.06 2.38 -1.82
N VAL A 541 -0.29 3.06 -0.70
CA VAL A 541 -1.02 4.34 -0.64
C VAL A 541 -0.04 5.48 -0.41
N THR A 542 -0.19 6.58 -1.13
CA THR A 542 0.62 7.79 -0.95
C THR A 542 -0.28 9.01 -0.82
N TYR A 543 0.11 9.94 0.05
CA TYR A 543 -0.53 11.24 0.22
C TYR A 543 0.39 12.36 -0.27
N SER A 544 -0.18 13.41 -0.85
CA SER A 544 0.52 14.65 -1.17
C SER A 544 -0.34 15.89 -0.90
N GLY A 545 0.20 16.89 -0.21
CA GLY A 545 -0.50 18.16 0.08
C GLY A 545 -0.67 19.12 -1.10
N VAL A 546 -0.39 18.65 -2.32
CA VAL A 546 -0.55 19.42 -3.56
C VAL A 546 -2.01 19.73 -3.86
N GLY A 547 -2.26 20.83 -4.56
CA GLY A 547 -3.55 21.07 -5.21
C GLY A 547 -4.55 21.91 -4.43
N HIS A 548 -4.10 22.77 -3.53
CA HIS A 548 -4.95 23.66 -2.73
C HIS A 548 -5.75 24.68 -3.55
N SER A 549 -5.23 25.16 -4.69
CA SER A 549 -5.97 26.08 -5.58
C SER A 549 -6.19 25.48 -6.97
N SER A 550 -7.38 25.67 -7.51
CA SER A 550 -7.76 25.36 -8.89
C SER A 550 -7.59 26.53 -9.87
N ASP A 551 -6.93 27.62 -9.44
CA ASP A 551 -6.70 28.79 -10.29
C ASP A 551 -5.90 28.42 -11.53
N ALA A 552 -6.51 28.63 -12.71
CA ALA A 552 -5.96 28.29 -14.02
C ALA A 552 -4.66 29.05 -14.41
N GLY A 553 -4.21 30.00 -13.57
CA GLY A 553 -2.93 30.70 -13.78
C GLY A 553 -1.72 29.99 -13.19
N LEU A 554 -1.92 29.10 -12.20
CA LEU A 554 -0.84 28.60 -11.36
C LEU A 554 -0.04 27.46 -12.00
N TYR A 555 -0.72 26.59 -12.76
CA TYR A 555 -0.12 25.39 -13.38
C TYR A 555 -0.04 25.46 -14.90
N GLY A 556 -0.26 26.65 -15.47
CA GLY A 556 -0.09 26.90 -16.89
C GLY A 556 1.38 26.79 -17.36
N PRO A 557 1.64 26.99 -18.66
CA PRO A 557 2.99 26.97 -19.25
C PRO A 557 3.95 28.03 -18.69
N GLY A 558 3.43 29.06 -18.01
CA GLY A 558 4.19 30.14 -17.38
C GLY A 558 4.17 30.09 -15.84
N ALA A 559 3.94 28.90 -15.26
CA ALA A 559 3.95 28.69 -13.81
C ALA A 559 5.24 29.25 -13.16
N THR A 560 5.08 29.86 -11.98
CA THR A 560 6.21 30.35 -11.18
C THR A 560 7.02 29.18 -10.60
N GLN A 561 8.24 29.47 -10.13
CA GLN A 561 9.21 28.42 -9.76
C GLN A 561 8.70 27.51 -8.62
N GLU A 562 7.93 28.06 -7.69
CA GLU A 562 7.30 27.31 -6.60
C GLU A 562 6.31 26.25 -7.10
N TYR A 563 5.48 26.57 -8.09
CA TYR A 563 4.55 25.60 -8.70
C TYR A 563 5.29 24.61 -9.62
N VAL A 564 6.41 25.02 -10.23
CA VAL A 564 7.30 24.09 -10.95
C VAL A 564 7.93 23.07 -9.99
N ASN A 565 8.35 23.52 -8.80
CA ASN A 565 8.91 22.65 -7.77
C ASN A 565 7.86 21.67 -7.23
N GLU A 566 6.68 22.18 -6.87
CA GLU A 566 5.55 21.36 -6.44
C GLU A 566 5.16 20.33 -7.51
N ALA A 567 5.10 20.72 -8.78
CA ALA A 567 4.78 19.81 -9.87
C ALA A 567 5.83 18.71 -10.07
N LYS A 568 7.13 19.03 -9.95
CA LYS A 568 8.19 18.00 -9.97
C LYS A 568 8.05 17.03 -8.80
N LEU A 569 7.81 17.55 -7.61
CA LEU A 569 7.62 16.74 -6.41
C LEU A 569 6.40 15.83 -6.52
N PHE A 570 5.28 16.34 -7.07
CA PHE A 570 4.11 15.54 -7.38
C PHE A 570 4.41 14.44 -8.41
N VAL A 571 5.13 14.74 -9.50
CA VAL A 571 5.46 13.73 -10.52
C VAL A 571 6.39 12.66 -9.95
N ASN A 572 7.37 13.02 -9.11
CA ASN A 572 8.15 12.03 -8.37
C ASN A 572 7.28 11.15 -7.47
N THR A 573 6.36 11.76 -6.73
CA THR A 573 5.42 11.07 -5.85
C THR A 573 4.54 10.10 -6.63
N MET A 574 4.04 10.52 -7.80
CA MET A 574 3.22 9.68 -8.68
C MET A 574 3.98 8.44 -9.18
N ILE A 575 5.24 8.62 -9.59
CA ILE A 575 6.07 7.50 -10.05
C ILE A 575 6.47 6.58 -8.91
N ALA A 576 6.81 7.12 -7.73
CA ALA A 576 7.10 6.32 -6.54
C ALA A 576 5.88 5.49 -6.11
N ALA A 577 4.70 6.12 -6.07
CA ALA A 577 3.45 5.44 -5.75
C ALA A 577 3.16 4.30 -6.75
N TYR A 578 3.40 4.50 -8.06
CA TYR A 578 3.22 3.43 -9.04
C TYR A 578 4.15 2.23 -8.80
N GLN A 579 5.42 2.49 -8.46
CA GLN A 579 6.42 1.44 -8.31
C GLN A 579 6.30 0.61 -7.02
N SER A 580 5.50 1.04 -6.04
CA SER A 580 5.22 0.27 -4.81
C SER A 580 4.14 -0.81 -4.96
N ALA A 581 3.58 -0.99 -6.16
CA ALA A 581 2.52 -1.97 -6.42
C ALA A 581 3.03 -3.42 -6.51
N ILE A 582 2.23 -4.35 -5.98
CA ILE A 582 2.49 -5.81 -6.03
C ILE A 582 2.26 -6.36 -7.44
N GLN A 583 3.14 -7.27 -7.89
CA GLN A 583 3.14 -7.90 -9.21
C GLN A 583 3.07 -9.43 -9.12
N THR A 584 2.50 -10.10 -10.13
CA THR A 584 2.38 -11.57 -10.13
C THR A 584 3.74 -12.25 -10.33
N PRO A 585 3.98 -13.45 -9.76
CA PRO A 585 5.19 -14.21 -10.03
C PRO A 585 5.28 -14.63 -11.51
N GLY A 586 6.40 -15.23 -11.87
CA GLY A 586 6.69 -15.81 -13.17
C GLY A 586 7.45 -17.12 -13.03
N VAL A 587 7.32 -17.99 -14.03
CA VAL A 587 8.09 -19.22 -14.16
C VAL A 587 8.45 -19.43 -15.62
N ALA A 588 9.66 -19.92 -15.88
CA ALA A 588 10.13 -20.23 -17.22
C ALA A 588 10.98 -21.51 -17.20
N ILE A 589 10.63 -22.49 -18.02
CA ILE A 589 11.36 -23.75 -18.16
C ILE A 589 12.61 -23.51 -18.99
N LYS A 590 13.73 -24.06 -18.51
CA LYS A 590 15.08 -23.78 -19.00
C LYS A 590 15.73 -25.03 -19.58
N LYS A 591 16.66 -24.80 -20.51
CA LYS A 591 17.44 -25.89 -21.15
C LYS A 591 18.40 -26.57 -20.19
N ASP A 592 19.01 -25.83 -19.27
CA ASP A 592 20.05 -26.32 -18.38
C ASP A 592 20.15 -25.51 -17.07
N ALA A 593 21.08 -25.94 -16.20
CA ALA A 593 21.37 -25.36 -14.90
C ALA A 593 21.75 -23.87 -14.91
N ARG A 594 22.20 -23.33 -16.05
CA ARG A 594 22.51 -21.89 -16.17
C ARG A 594 21.24 -21.04 -16.23
N GLY A 595 20.12 -21.63 -16.66
CA GLY A 595 18.83 -20.98 -16.70
C GLY A 595 18.70 -19.83 -17.71
N THR A 596 19.59 -19.78 -18.70
CA THR A 596 19.70 -18.65 -19.63
C THR A 596 18.79 -18.75 -20.85
N SER A 597 18.44 -19.96 -21.26
CA SER A 597 17.64 -20.19 -22.47
C SER A 597 16.44 -21.07 -22.18
N ASP A 598 15.29 -20.71 -22.74
CA ASP A 598 14.03 -21.41 -22.55
C ASP A 598 13.98 -22.73 -23.31
N ALA A 599 13.23 -23.70 -22.79
CA ALA A 599 12.99 -25.00 -23.41
C ALA A 599 11.49 -25.26 -23.57
N SER A 600 11.07 -25.54 -24.80
CA SER A 600 9.70 -25.98 -25.13
C SER A 600 9.52 -27.48 -25.13
N ASP A 601 10.62 -28.23 -25.31
CA ASP A 601 10.61 -29.66 -25.49
C ASP A 601 11.86 -30.34 -24.91
N LYS A 602 11.68 -31.59 -24.48
CA LYS A 602 12.74 -32.49 -24.01
C LYS A 602 12.52 -33.86 -24.62
N TYR A 603 13.57 -34.46 -25.15
CA TYR A 603 13.50 -35.81 -25.69
C TYR A 603 13.92 -36.84 -24.65
N VAL A 604 13.13 -37.91 -24.53
CA VAL A 604 13.46 -39.10 -23.75
C VAL A 604 13.50 -40.31 -24.67
N LEU A 605 14.55 -41.10 -24.55
CA LEU A 605 14.71 -42.33 -25.31
C LEU A 605 13.76 -43.40 -24.76
N ALA A 606 13.07 -44.13 -25.63
CA ALA A 606 12.22 -45.25 -25.23
C ALA A 606 12.27 -46.41 -26.24
N ASP A 607 12.13 -47.63 -25.73
CA ASP A 607 11.84 -48.85 -26.48
C ASP A 607 10.40 -49.32 -26.22
N GLU A 608 9.99 -50.48 -26.75
CA GLU A 608 8.63 -51.02 -26.59
C GLU A 608 8.27 -51.41 -25.14
N THR A 609 9.27 -51.57 -24.28
CA THR A 609 9.14 -52.12 -22.92
C THR A 609 9.56 -51.16 -21.81
N SER A 610 10.34 -50.12 -22.13
CA SER A 610 10.89 -49.16 -21.17
C SER A 610 11.16 -47.79 -21.80
N VAL A 611 11.10 -46.73 -20.99
CA VAL A 611 11.74 -45.46 -21.36
C VAL A 611 13.18 -45.58 -20.87
N LEU A 612 14.21 -45.51 -21.70
CA LEU A 612 15.62 -45.74 -21.29
C LEU A 612 16.07 -44.83 -20.12
N SER A 613 15.43 -43.67 -19.93
CA SER A 613 15.64 -42.84 -18.74
C SER A 613 15.11 -43.46 -17.43
N SER A 614 14.31 -44.52 -17.48
CA SER A 614 13.85 -45.33 -16.33
C SER A 614 14.85 -46.42 -15.94
N ALA A 615 15.85 -46.72 -16.77
CA ALA A 615 16.97 -47.59 -16.42
C ALA A 615 18.09 -46.84 -15.67
N LEU A 616 18.00 -45.50 -15.64
CA LEU A 616 18.93 -44.61 -14.95
C LEU A 616 18.45 -44.34 -13.53
N ALA A 617 19.38 -43.91 -12.66
CA ALA A 617 19.04 -43.56 -11.29
C ALA A 617 17.93 -42.48 -11.27
N PRO A 618 17.05 -42.46 -10.25
CA PRO A 618 15.97 -41.50 -10.22
C PRO A 618 16.41 -40.03 -10.29
N THR A 619 17.65 -39.75 -9.88
CA THR A 619 18.32 -38.44 -9.86
C THR A 619 19.31 -38.24 -11.01
N ASP A 620 19.23 -39.04 -12.07
CA ASP A 620 20.08 -38.87 -13.25
C ASP A 620 19.76 -37.56 -13.99
N GLU A 621 20.79 -36.83 -14.42
CA GLU A 621 20.66 -35.54 -15.10
C GLU A 621 19.88 -35.59 -16.42
N SER A 622 19.85 -36.74 -17.09
CA SER A 622 19.00 -36.93 -18.27
C SER A 622 17.51 -36.78 -17.94
N ARG A 623 17.10 -37.02 -16.69
CA ARG A 623 15.71 -36.85 -16.19
C ARG A 623 15.43 -35.44 -15.71
N ALA A 624 16.44 -34.58 -15.62
CA ALA A 624 16.27 -33.23 -15.09
C ALA A 624 15.44 -32.34 -16.01
N VAL A 625 14.49 -31.62 -15.44
CA VAL A 625 13.82 -30.47 -16.05
C VAL A 625 14.17 -29.25 -15.22
N TYR A 626 14.83 -28.29 -15.84
CA TYR A 626 15.26 -27.05 -15.20
C TYR A 626 14.18 -25.99 -15.37
N PHE A 627 13.97 -25.16 -14.36
CA PHE A 627 13.05 -24.04 -14.45
C PHE A 627 13.51 -22.92 -13.54
N ARG A 628 13.16 -21.70 -13.92
CA ARG A 628 13.51 -20.48 -13.21
C ARG A 628 12.27 -19.81 -12.69
N ILE A 629 12.33 -19.38 -11.44
CA ILE A 629 11.25 -18.60 -10.83
C ILE A 629 11.62 -17.13 -10.90
N SER A 630 10.71 -16.30 -11.39
CA SER A 630 10.80 -14.85 -11.30
C SER A 630 9.79 -14.38 -10.28
N ASP A 631 10.23 -13.69 -9.24
CA ASP A 631 9.31 -13.03 -8.33
C ASP A 631 9.62 -11.54 -8.30
N PRO A 632 8.70 -10.70 -8.81
CA PRO A 632 8.90 -9.28 -8.89
C PRO A 632 8.63 -8.52 -7.58
N ASN A 633 8.04 -9.18 -6.57
CA ASN A 633 7.71 -8.57 -5.28
C ASN A 633 8.94 -8.57 -4.38
N VAL A 634 9.80 -7.60 -4.58
CA VAL A 634 10.98 -7.38 -3.75
C VAL A 634 10.54 -6.99 -2.32
N GLY A 635 11.37 -7.15 -1.28
CA GLY A 635 11.17 -6.50 0.04
C GLY A 635 9.88 -6.76 0.83
N VAL A 636 9.04 -7.73 0.44
CA VAL A 636 7.82 -8.13 1.16
C VAL A 636 7.96 -9.57 1.61
N GLU A 637 7.62 -9.85 2.87
CA GLU A 637 7.58 -11.22 3.38
C GLU A 637 6.54 -12.04 2.61
N LYS A 638 6.98 -13.17 2.08
CA LYS A 638 6.23 -13.95 1.11
C LYS A 638 6.59 -15.42 1.16
N THR A 639 5.62 -16.25 0.82
CA THR A 639 5.83 -17.68 0.65
C THR A 639 5.62 -18.05 -0.81
N ILE A 640 6.64 -18.61 -1.44
CA ILE A 640 6.57 -19.14 -2.81
C ILE A 640 6.41 -20.65 -2.73
N THR A 641 5.41 -21.20 -3.40
CA THR A 641 5.19 -22.64 -3.52
C THR A 641 5.22 -23.07 -4.97
N ILE A 642 5.72 -24.29 -5.21
CA ILE A 642 5.75 -24.92 -6.53
C ILE A 642 4.83 -26.13 -6.49
N GLN A 643 4.02 -26.28 -7.51
CA GLN A 643 3.22 -27.46 -7.78
C GLN A 643 3.53 -27.96 -9.18
N TYR A 644 3.62 -29.27 -9.33
CA TYR A 644 3.87 -29.91 -10.62
C TYR A 644 2.64 -30.65 -11.08
N TYR A 645 2.39 -30.60 -12.39
CA TYR A 645 1.29 -31.33 -13.01
C TYR A 645 1.79 -32.02 -14.27
N ILE A 646 1.17 -33.14 -14.62
CA ILE A 646 1.38 -33.81 -15.90
C ILE A 646 0.05 -33.86 -16.67
N SER A 647 0.11 -33.77 -18.00
CA SER A 647 -1.03 -34.11 -18.84
C SER A 647 -1.48 -35.55 -18.59
N ASP A 648 -2.77 -35.75 -18.32
CA ASP A 648 -3.34 -37.05 -18.02
C ASP A 648 -4.79 -37.09 -18.52
N ASN A 649 -4.99 -37.71 -19.68
CA ASN A 649 -6.32 -37.80 -20.29
C ASN A 649 -7.22 -38.86 -19.62
N THR A 650 -6.63 -39.76 -18.84
CA THR A 650 -7.30 -40.92 -18.27
C THR A 650 -7.92 -40.59 -16.93
N ALA A 651 -7.11 -40.12 -15.97
CA ALA A 651 -7.53 -39.85 -14.60
C ALA A 651 -7.53 -38.35 -14.23
N GLY A 652 -6.94 -37.50 -15.06
CA GLY A 652 -6.82 -36.07 -14.80
C GLY A 652 -8.14 -35.30 -14.91
N ALA A 653 -8.12 -34.05 -14.40
CA ALA A 653 -9.22 -33.09 -14.48
C ALA A 653 -8.77 -31.79 -15.15
N VAL A 654 -9.71 -31.02 -15.70
CA VAL A 654 -9.40 -29.67 -16.22
C VAL A 654 -9.23 -28.73 -15.04
N ASP A 655 -8.04 -28.13 -14.91
CA ASP A 655 -7.75 -27.07 -13.96
C ASP A 655 -7.47 -25.77 -14.74
N PRO A 656 -8.42 -24.81 -14.79
CA PRO A 656 -8.25 -23.54 -15.51
C PRO A 656 -7.07 -22.69 -15.03
N THR A 657 -6.53 -22.98 -13.84
CA THR A 657 -5.34 -22.29 -13.32
C THR A 657 -4.02 -22.92 -13.79
N VAL A 658 -4.07 -24.05 -14.50
CA VAL A 658 -2.93 -24.77 -15.09
C VAL A 658 -3.05 -24.87 -16.60
N ASP A 659 -4.13 -25.51 -17.10
CA ASP A 659 -4.48 -25.60 -18.51
C ASP A 659 -6.01 -25.65 -18.63
N ALA A 660 -6.61 -24.63 -19.25
CA ALA A 660 -8.06 -24.51 -19.39
C ALA A 660 -8.69 -25.53 -20.36
N HIS A 661 -7.88 -26.31 -21.10
CA HIS A 661 -8.34 -27.18 -22.18
C HIS A 661 -7.92 -28.64 -21.99
N ARG A 662 -6.81 -28.92 -21.32
CA ARG A 662 -6.32 -30.28 -21.09
C ARG A 662 -6.63 -30.78 -19.68
N LYS A 663 -6.85 -32.09 -19.58
CA LYS A 663 -6.86 -32.77 -18.29
C LYS A 663 -5.44 -32.92 -17.76
N VAL A 664 -5.26 -32.60 -16.49
CA VAL A 664 -3.99 -32.68 -15.78
C VAL A 664 -4.15 -33.41 -14.45
N SER A 665 -3.07 -34.03 -14.00
CA SER A 665 -2.97 -34.68 -12.68
C SER A 665 -1.83 -34.05 -11.87
N PRO A 666 -2.04 -33.71 -10.59
CA PRO A 666 -1.00 -33.17 -9.72
C PRO A 666 0.05 -34.22 -9.35
N LEU A 667 1.28 -33.79 -9.11
CA LEU A 667 2.43 -34.63 -8.72
C LEU A 667 2.94 -34.25 -7.31
N ASP A 668 2.09 -34.45 -6.30
CA ASP A 668 2.26 -33.87 -4.95
C ASP A 668 3.50 -34.35 -4.16
N SER A 669 4.15 -35.44 -4.56
CA SER A 669 5.33 -36.00 -3.86
C SER A 669 6.66 -35.77 -4.57
N LEU A 670 6.70 -34.90 -5.57
CA LEU A 670 7.91 -34.64 -6.34
C LEU A 670 8.83 -33.64 -5.63
N THR A 671 10.06 -34.06 -5.34
CA THR A 671 11.07 -33.21 -4.70
C THR A 671 11.62 -32.15 -5.67
N THR A 672 11.82 -30.94 -5.18
CA THR A 672 12.48 -29.84 -5.89
C THR A 672 13.93 -29.73 -5.45
N TYR A 673 14.85 -29.48 -6.39
CA TYR A 673 16.28 -29.36 -6.14
C TYR A 673 16.79 -28.01 -6.65
N TYR A 674 17.82 -27.47 -6.00
CA TYR A 674 18.64 -26.41 -6.59
C TYR A 674 19.36 -26.94 -7.84
N ALA A 675 19.79 -26.04 -8.73
CA ALA A 675 20.49 -26.40 -9.96
C ALA A 675 21.73 -27.30 -9.73
N ASN A 676 22.42 -27.13 -8.59
CA ASN A 676 23.58 -27.94 -8.20
C ASN A 676 23.24 -29.36 -7.70
N GLY A 677 21.96 -29.72 -7.56
CA GLY A 677 21.50 -31.06 -7.16
C GLY A 677 21.18 -31.23 -5.68
N THR A 678 21.38 -30.21 -4.84
CA THR A 678 20.94 -30.25 -3.43
C THR A 678 19.43 -30.06 -3.35
N GLU A 679 18.75 -30.79 -2.47
CA GLU A 679 17.32 -30.62 -2.20
C GLU A 679 17.01 -29.18 -1.77
N ALA A 680 15.96 -28.60 -2.33
CA ALA A 680 15.56 -27.23 -2.05
C ALA A 680 14.75 -27.16 -0.76
N GLY A 681 15.26 -26.46 0.25
CA GLY A 681 14.53 -26.22 1.50
C GLY A 681 13.44 -25.16 1.31
N ALA A 682 13.83 -23.94 0.91
CA ALA A 682 12.92 -22.83 0.63
C ALA A 682 13.00 -22.38 -0.83
N ILE A 683 11.83 -22.08 -1.39
CA ILE A 683 11.71 -21.60 -2.76
C ILE A 683 11.83 -20.08 -2.81
N LYS A 684 12.64 -19.59 -3.73
CA LYS A 684 13.06 -18.19 -3.85
C LYS A 684 13.00 -17.72 -5.30
N GLY A 685 12.62 -16.47 -5.52
CA GLY A 685 12.69 -15.85 -6.83
C GLY A 685 14.13 -15.67 -7.30
N GLY A 686 14.39 -15.65 -8.60
CA GLY A 686 15.72 -15.45 -9.16
C GLY A 686 16.59 -16.71 -9.28
N HIS A 687 16.21 -17.81 -8.63
CA HIS A 687 16.96 -19.06 -8.66
C HIS A 687 16.50 -19.97 -9.80
N VAL A 688 17.45 -20.78 -10.28
CA VAL A 688 17.19 -21.92 -11.15
C VAL A 688 17.06 -23.17 -10.27
N TYR A 689 15.93 -23.83 -10.42
CA TYR A 689 15.62 -25.10 -9.78
C TYR A 689 15.56 -26.19 -10.83
N LYS A 690 15.53 -27.43 -10.35
CA LYS A 690 15.24 -28.60 -11.17
C LYS A 690 14.38 -29.59 -10.41
N LEU A 691 13.69 -30.41 -11.19
CA LEU A 691 13.07 -31.65 -10.74
C LEU A 691 13.62 -32.79 -11.59
N TYR A 692 13.59 -34.00 -11.06
CA TYR A 692 13.84 -35.21 -11.85
C TYR A 692 12.51 -35.86 -12.19
N LEU A 693 12.26 -36.07 -13.49
CA LEU A 693 11.06 -36.74 -13.97
C LEU A 693 10.97 -38.13 -13.37
N ALA A 694 9.90 -38.45 -12.63
CA ALA A 694 9.66 -39.79 -12.12
C ALA A 694 9.04 -40.70 -13.19
N ASP A 695 9.08 -42.01 -12.98
CA ASP A 695 8.33 -42.95 -13.82
C ASP A 695 6.83 -42.88 -13.48
N LYS A 696 6.55 -42.78 -12.17
CA LYS A 696 5.23 -42.56 -11.57
C LYS A 696 5.35 -41.77 -10.26
N VAL A 697 4.29 -41.08 -9.87
CA VAL A 697 4.15 -40.41 -8.57
C VAL A 697 2.83 -40.87 -7.94
N GLY A 698 2.92 -41.67 -6.87
CA GLY A 698 1.73 -42.36 -6.34
C GLY A 698 1.07 -43.26 -7.39
N SER A 699 -0.18 -42.97 -7.74
CA SER A 699 -0.94 -43.64 -8.80
C SER A 699 -0.87 -42.94 -10.17
N VAL A 700 -0.20 -41.79 -10.27
CA VAL A 700 -0.11 -41.01 -11.51
C VAL A 700 1.12 -41.48 -12.30
N GLU A 701 0.90 -42.00 -13.50
CA GLU A 701 1.99 -42.32 -14.44
C GLU A 701 2.59 -41.03 -15.00
N VAL A 702 3.92 -40.94 -15.09
CA VAL A 702 4.62 -39.79 -15.68
C VAL A 702 5.38 -40.27 -16.91
N LEU A 703 6.65 -40.72 -16.79
CA LEU A 703 7.35 -41.31 -17.94
C LEU A 703 6.71 -42.62 -18.39
N ASP A 704 6.05 -43.34 -17.49
CA ASP A 704 5.36 -44.60 -17.80
C ASP A 704 4.25 -44.44 -18.86
N GLN A 705 3.65 -43.25 -19.00
CA GLN A 705 2.70 -42.95 -20.07
C GLN A 705 3.32 -43.15 -21.47
N LEU A 706 4.62 -42.88 -21.62
CA LEU A 706 5.33 -42.98 -22.90
C LEU A 706 5.66 -44.43 -23.30
N LYS A 707 5.39 -45.42 -22.44
CA LYS A 707 5.45 -46.84 -22.80
C LYS A 707 4.38 -47.21 -23.81
N SER A 708 3.23 -46.54 -23.79
CA SER A 708 2.18 -46.73 -24.78
C SER A 708 2.69 -46.40 -26.19
N SER A 709 2.33 -47.22 -27.18
CA SER A 709 2.61 -46.96 -28.60
C SER A 709 1.88 -45.73 -29.11
N ASP A 710 0.77 -45.36 -28.48
CA ASP A 710 -0.13 -44.30 -28.95
C ASP A 710 0.21 -42.92 -28.37
N ILE A 711 1.14 -42.87 -27.41
CA ILE A 711 1.54 -41.64 -26.72
C ILE A 711 2.97 -41.25 -27.15
N TYR A 712 3.05 -40.22 -28.00
CA TYR A 712 4.32 -39.68 -28.50
C TYR A 712 4.87 -38.53 -27.67
N SER A 713 4.01 -37.88 -26.88
CA SER A 713 4.41 -36.79 -26.00
C SER A 713 3.49 -36.65 -24.81
N ILE A 714 4.06 -36.24 -23.68
CA ILE A 714 3.34 -35.78 -22.50
C ILE A 714 3.78 -34.36 -22.16
N ARG A 715 2.95 -33.60 -21.44
CA ARG A 715 3.26 -32.23 -21.06
C ARG A 715 3.38 -32.11 -19.55
N LEU A 716 4.54 -31.65 -19.09
CA LEU A 716 4.79 -31.29 -17.70
C LEU A 716 4.53 -29.80 -17.52
N TYR A 717 3.86 -29.44 -16.43
CA TYR A 717 3.60 -28.06 -16.03
C TYR A 717 4.25 -27.78 -14.69
N VAL A 718 4.82 -26.58 -14.56
CA VAL A 718 5.31 -26.02 -13.31
C VAL A 718 4.42 -24.84 -12.96
N LYS A 719 3.71 -24.92 -11.84
CA LYS A 719 2.86 -23.85 -11.31
C LYS A 719 3.53 -23.23 -10.10
N VAL A 720 3.67 -21.91 -10.10
CA VAL A 720 4.22 -21.12 -9.01
C VAL A 720 3.13 -20.25 -8.41
N THR A 721 2.98 -20.32 -7.09
CA THR A 721 2.06 -19.47 -6.33
C THR A 721 2.85 -18.66 -5.31
N THR A 722 2.53 -17.37 -5.19
CA THR A 722 3.09 -16.47 -4.18
C THR A 722 1.99 -16.00 -3.24
N MET A 723 2.24 -16.15 -1.94
CA MET A 723 1.42 -15.62 -0.85
C MET A 723 2.13 -14.41 -0.24
N ILE A 724 1.41 -13.30 -0.05
CA ILE A 724 1.86 -12.13 0.73
C ILE A 724 0.86 -11.94 1.86
N GLY A 725 1.29 -12.17 3.11
CA GLY A 725 0.37 -12.29 4.24
C GLY A 725 -0.69 -13.37 3.97
N SER A 726 -1.97 -13.00 4.01
CA SER A 726 -3.11 -13.89 3.70
C SER A 726 -3.57 -13.81 2.24
N THR A 727 -2.97 -12.97 1.41
CA THR A 727 -3.39 -12.73 0.02
C THR A 727 -2.60 -13.60 -0.94
N GLN A 728 -3.31 -14.43 -1.72
CA GLN A 728 -2.75 -15.19 -2.83
C GLN A 728 -2.72 -14.34 -4.10
N LEU A 729 -1.55 -14.24 -4.74
CA LEU A 729 -1.43 -13.63 -6.06
C LEU A 729 -1.91 -14.58 -7.17
N ALA A 730 -2.21 -14.05 -8.35
CA ALA A 730 -2.50 -14.90 -9.50
C ALA A 730 -1.28 -15.81 -9.79
N PRO A 731 -1.48 -17.14 -9.98
CA PRO A 731 -0.38 -18.07 -10.16
C PRO A 731 0.28 -17.90 -11.53
N ALA A 732 1.56 -18.27 -11.62
CA ALA A 732 2.29 -18.36 -12.88
C ALA A 732 2.44 -19.82 -13.28
N VAL A 733 2.31 -20.12 -14.58
CA VAL A 733 2.44 -21.48 -15.11
C VAL A 733 3.28 -21.46 -16.37
N ASP A 734 4.21 -22.40 -16.48
CA ASP A 734 4.91 -22.73 -17.72
C ASP A 734 4.97 -24.25 -17.91
N SER A 735 5.21 -24.70 -19.14
CA SER A 735 5.09 -26.11 -19.51
C SER A 735 6.11 -26.56 -20.56
N ILE A 736 6.49 -27.83 -20.50
CA ILE A 736 7.42 -28.46 -21.45
C ILE A 736 6.83 -29.74 -22.00
N GLU A 737 7.03 -29.96 -23.29
CA GLU A 737 6.62 -31.17 -23.99
C GLU A 737 7.73 -32.22 -23.93
N ILE A 738 7.48 -33.32 -23.23
CA ILE A 738 8.40 -34.45 -23.12
C ILE A 738 8.06 -35.42 -24.25
N LYS A 739 8.96 -35.53 -25.22
CA LYS A 739 8.77 -36.28 -26.46
C LYS A 739 9.51 -37.60 -26.43
N LYS A 740 8.82 -38.64 -26.87
CA LYS A 740 9.39 -39.97 -27.09
C LYS A 740 10.28 -39.94 -28.34
N GLN A 741 11.50 -40.45 -28.22
CA GLN A 741 12.39 -40.72 -29.36
C GLN A 741 12.67 -42.22 -29.44
N GLN A 742 12.16 -42.86 -30.49
CA GLN A 742 12.32 -44.30 -30.72
C GLN A 742 13.71 -44.60 -31.28
N LEU A 743 14.38 -45.61 -30.73
CA LEU A 743 15.56 -46.22 -31.37
C LEU A 743 15.08 -47.13 -32.50
N PHE A 744 15.62 -46.94 -33.70
CA PHE A 744 15.37 -47.84 -34.81
C PHE A 744 16.20 -49.12 -34.63
N GLU A 745 15.58 -50.28 -34.80
CA GLU A 745 16.33 -51.51 -35.05
C GLU A 745 17.01 -51.40 -36.42
N LEU A 746 18.35 -51.45 -36.44
CA LEU A 746 19.10 -51.69 -37.66
C LEU A 746 19.03 -53.20 -37.94
N THR A 747 18.05 -53.63 -38.73
CA THR A 747 17.97 -55.00 -39.28
C THR A 747 18.98 -55.23 -40.39
#